data_AF-A0AAW2CB53-F1
#
_entry.id   AF-A0AAW2CB53-F1
#
_cell.length_a   1.000
_cell.length_b   1.000
_cell.length_c   1.000
_cell.angle_alpha   90.00
_cell.angle_beta   90.00
_cell.angle_gamma   90.00
#
_symmetry.space_group_name_H-M   'P 1'
#
loop_
_entity.id
_entity.type
_entity.pdbx_description
1 polymer ?
#
loop_
_entity_poly.entity_id
_entity_poly.type
_entity_poly.pdbx_seq_one_letter_code
_entity_poly.pdbx_strand_id
1 'polypeptide(L)'
;MAILAFPQVISFLKPHTSGFSLLRVANRNHHLFRSRHRYAVSAISTSSSSTSIPQHSPSTDSDSSNNNNEAVKSSVPTFQQAIQRLQEYWGSVGCAVMQCSNTEVGAGTMNPLTFLRVLGPEPWNVAYVEPSIRPDDSRYGENPNRLQRHTQFQVILKPDPGNSQDLFIRSLSALGIDVNAHDIRFVEDNWESPVLGAWGLGWEIWMDGMEITQFTYFQQAGSLQLSPISVEITYGLERILMLLQGVDHFKKIQYADGITYGELFLENEKEMSAYYLEHASVHHLQKHFDFFEEEARSLLALGLAIPAYDQLLKTSHAFNILDSRGFVGVTERARYFGRIRSLARQCAQLWLNTRESLGHPLGVVSDPVHVVCPKELLDTAVKKVNDDSRLFVLEIGTEEMPPQDVVDAGQQLKDLILLVLEKQRLSHGEVQAFGTPRRLLVSVENLCTKQAEKEIEVRGPPVSKAFDNQGNATKAAEGFCRRYSIPLDSLNRKIDGKTEYLYARIMESARLAVEVLSEELPSTIAKLSFPKSMRWNSQIMFSRPIRWILALHGDVVVPFMFAGVLSGNLSYGLRNTPSATLTVESAESYAKVMRNAGINVEIEERKKKILELSNVLAKSVNGHTLFKEGLLDEVVNLVEAPIPVLGKFKESFLELPKDLLTMVMQKHQKYFAISDDTGRLLPYFIAVANGAIDETVVRKGNEAVLRARYEDAKFFYEMDTRKKFPEFRSKLKGILFHEKLGTILDKMTRIQNMVTKLSSALQIDEDMLQVLQVAASLAMSDLATAVVTEFTSLAGIMARHYAIRDGYPEQVAEALYEITLPRFSGDILPATDAGIVLAIADRLDSLVGLFAAGCQPSSNNDPFGLRRISYGLVQLLVEKDKNLDLKQALELAAEVQPIQVDASTIEDVLQFVTRRLEQFLVDKGISSEVVRSILAERANLPSLAAKSANKMASLSRGNLFPKVVEAYSRPTRIVRGKEVDPDMEVDEAAFETNEERALWSAFLSVKNKIHPGIEIDDFVEISSQLVQPLEEFFNHVFVMVEEERIRKNRLVLLRDIADLPRGIADLSVLPGF
;
A
#
# COMPACT_ATOMS: atom_id res chain seq x y z
N MET A 1 39.33 -44.19 27.15
CA MET A 1 39.83 -45.41 27.83
C MET A 1 38.77 -45.90 28.80
N ALA A 2 38.76 -47.19 29.17
CA ALA A 2 37.97 -47.86 30.24
C ALA A 2 36.50 -47.40 30.49
N ILE A 3 35.40 -48.08 30.16
CA ILE A 3 34.96 -49.50 30.26
C ILE A 3 34.01 -49.76 31.48
N LEU A 4 32.72 -50.02 31.16
CA LEU A 4 31.68 -50.79 31.90
C LEU A 4 31.03 -50.17 33.18
N ALA A 5 29.76 -50.47 33.55
CA ALA A 5 28.74 -51.40 32.97
C ALA A 5 27.27 -50.94 33.15
N PHE A 6 26.36 -51.55 32.37
CA PHE A 6 24.89 -51.75 32.62
C PHE A 6 24.71 -53.03 33.53
N PRO A 7 23.51 -53.59 33.90
CA PRO A 7 22.16 -53.41 33.33
C PRO A 7 20.89 -53.44 34.26
N GLN A 8 19.76 -52.96 33.71
CA GLN A 8 18.38 -53.54 33.65
C GLN A 8 17.55 -54.14 34.83
N VAL A 9 16.23 -53.84 34.73
CA VAL A 9 15.04 -54.75 34.82
C VAL A 9 14.15 -54.83 36.10
N ILE A 10 12.94 -54.26 35.97
CA ILE A 10 11.56 -54.73 36.31
C ILE A 10 11.34 -55.55 37.61
N SER A 11 10.44 -55.11 38.52
CA SER A 11 9.08 -55.72 38.70
C SER A 11 8.26 -55.23 39.93
N PHE A 12 7.05 -54.68 39.66
CA PHE A 12 5.75 -54.86 40.36
C PHE A 12 5.49 -54.63 41.88
N LEU A 13 4.17 -54.40 42.14
CA LEU A 13 3.36 -54.56 43.38
C LEU A 13 3.28 -53.43 44.44
N LYS A 14 2.09 -52.80 44.46
CA LYS A 14 1.37 -52.17 45.59
C LYS A 14 0.75 -53.25 46.52
N PRO A 15 0.07 -52.90 47.65
CA PRO A 15 0.22 -51.78 48.60
C PRO A 15 0.21 -52.28 50.08
N HIS A 16 0.23 -51.38 51.09
CA HIS A 16 -0.60 -51.53 52.31
C HIS A 16 -0.73 -50.22 53.13
N THR A 17 -1.64 -50.19 54.11
CA THR A 17 -2.07 -48.99 54.87
C THR A 17 -2.21 -49.24 56.39
N SER A 18 -1.70 -48.30 57.21
CA SER A 18 -2.08 -47.98 58.62
C SER A 18 -1.02 -47.03 59.24
N GLY A 19 -1.27 -46.20 60.27
CA GLY A 19 -2.54 -45.77 60.87
C GLY A 19 -2.59 -45.77 62.41
N PHE A 20 -2.24 -44.66 63.08
CA PHE A 20 -2.59 -44.25 64.47
C PHE A 20 -2.31 -42.73 64.60
N SER A 21 -3.06 -41.80 65.23
CA SER A 21 -3.82 -41.71 66.51
C SER A 21 -2.92 -41.60 67.76
N LEU A 22 -3.11 -40.68 68.73
CA LEU A 22 -3.91 -39.43 68.88
C LEU A 22 -3.58 -38.82 70.28
N LEU A 23 -3.61 -37.49 70.50
CA LEU A 23 -3.97 -36.86 71.81
C LEU A 23 -4.08 -35.31 71.75
N ARG A 24 -4.83 -34.73 72.71
CA ARG A 24 -5.02 -33.29 73.03
C ARG A 24 -4.80 -33.08 74.54
N VAL A 25 -4.70 -31.82 75.03
CA VAL A 25 -5.56 -31.27 76.13
C VAL A 25 -5.21 -29.82 76.59
N ALA A 26 -6.26 -28.98 76.66
CA ALA A 26 -6.56 -27.79 77.52
C ALA A 26 -5.60 -26.60 77.84
N ASN A 27 -6.01 -25.42 77.35
CA ASN A 27 -6.41 -24.18 78.07
C ASN A 27 -5.78 -23.71 79.41
N ARG A 28 -5.51 -22.38 79.48
CA ARG A 28 -6.15 -21.44 80.45
C ARG A 28 -6.10 -19.97 79.99
N ASN A 29 -6.85 -19.08 80.66
CA ASN A 29 -7.21 -17.71 80.22
C ASN A 29 -6.36 -16.60 80.90
N HIS A 30 -6.38 -15.36 80.38
CA HIS A 30 -7.01 -14.19 81.07
C HIS A 30 -7.15 -12.93 80.17
N HIS A 31 -7.90 -11.93 80.66
CA HIS A 31 -8.38 -10.69 79.98
C HIS A 31 -7.30 -9.60 79.81
N LEU A 32 -7.42 -8.55 78.97
CA LEU A 32 -8.41 -7.43 78.97
C LEU A 32 -8.52 -6.76 77.58
N PHE A 33 -9.74 -6.52 77.06
CA PHE A 33 -10.41 -5.21 76.90
C PHE A 33 -9.62 -4.14 76.07
N ARG A 34 -10.20 -3.44 75.07
CA ARG A 34 -11.64 -3.12 74.91
C ARG A 34 -12.28 -3.20 73.50
N SER A 35 -12.57 -2.09 72.82
CA SER A 35 -13.73 -1.98 71.89
C SER A 35 -13.77 -0.63 71.13
N ARG A 36 -14.49 -0.40 70.02
CA ARG A 36 -15.46 -1.19 69.19
C ARG A 36 -15.40 -0.62 67.73
N HIS A 37 -16.34 -0.71 66.76
CA HIS A 37 -17.75 -1.12 66.65
C HIS A 37 -18.02 -1.80 65.27
N ARG A 38 -19.30 -2.05 64.93
CA ARG A 38 -19.85 -2.34 63.59
C ARG A 38 -21.29 -1.82 63.51
N TYR A 39 -21.87 -1.67 62.31
CA TYR A 39 -23.29 -1.92 62.01
C TYR A 39 -23.49 -2.33 60.54
N ALA A 40 -24.70 -2.78 60.16
CA ALA A 40 -24.98 -3.44 58.89
C ALA A 40 -26.43 -3.27 58.40
N VAL A 41 -26.59 -3.30 57.06
CA VAL A 41 -27.72 -3.80 56.23
C VAL A 41 -29.17 -3.60 56.71
N SER A 42 -29.96 -2.86 55.92
CA SER A 42 -31.33 -3.25 55.53
C SER A 42 -31.76 -2.52 54.24
N ALA A 43 -32.69 -3.10 53.47
CA ALA A 43 -33.28 -2.51 52.26
C ALA A 43 -34.79 -2.29 52.47
N ILE A 44 -35.46 -1.49 51.61
CA ILE A 44 -36.92 -1.46 51.40
C ILE A 44 -37.27 -0.66 50.13
N SER A 45 -38.48 -0.85 49.57
CA SER A 45 -38.95 -0.28 48.31
C SER A 45 -40.29 0.48 48.43
N THR A 46 -40.53 1.44 47.53
CA THR A 46 -41.83 1.89 46.97
C THR A 46 -43.02 2.27 47.89
N SER A 47 -43.51 3.55 47.83
CA SER A 47 -44.93 3.88 47.49
C SER A 47 -45.33 5.39 47.52
N SER A 48 -45.82 5.91 46.37
CA SER A 48 -47.00 6.80 46.17
C SER A 48 -47.35 8.07 47.01
N SER A 49 -47.36 9.23 46.32
CA SER A 49 -48.45 10.23 46.13
C SER A 49 -49.05 11.17 47.22
N SER A 50 -49.07 12.49 46.91
CA SER A 50 -50.12 13.52 47.17
C SER A 50 -50.40 14.00 48.64
N THR A 51 -50.93 15.21 48.97
CA THR A 51 -51.70 16.25 48.20
C THR A 51 -51.66 17.68 48.85
N SER A 52 -51.87 18.75 48.04
CA SER A 52 -52.56 20.05 48.32
C SER A 52 -52.26 21.02 49.51
N ILE A 53 -51.77 22.24 49.20
CA ILE A 53 -52.47 23.58 49.25
C ILE A 53 -53.28 23.94 50.53
N PRO A 54 -53.05 25.10 51.23
CA PRO A 54 -53.39 26.47 50.74
C PRO A 54 -52.42 27.61 51.22
N GLN A 55 -52.59 28.95 51.08
CA GLN A 55 -53.71 29.81 50.64
C GLN A 55 -53.27 31.23 50.16
N HIS A 56 -54.00 31.80 49.17
CA HIS A 56 -54.21 33.20 48.70
C HIS A 56 -53.18 34.38 48.74
N SER A 57 -53.25 35.14 47.62
CA SER A 57 -52.67 36.44 47.20
C SER A 57 -53.46 37.69 47.73
N PRO A 58 -53.31 38.96 47.22
CA PRO A 58 -52.31 39.58 46.30
C PRO A 58 -51.82 41.01 46.68
N SER A 59 -50.79 41.57 45.98
CA SER A 59 -50.83 42.94 45.35
C SER A 59 -49.51 43.38 44.65
N THR A 60 -49.63 44.23 43.63
CA THR A 60 -48.65 45.21 43.07
C THR A 60 -47.26 44.75 42.58
N ASP A 61 -47.22 44.42 41.28
CA ASP A 61 -46.43 45.06 40.20
C ASP A 61 -44.89 45.20 40.19
N SER A 62 -44.35 44.97 38.97
CA SER A 62 -43.07 45.37 38.36
C SER A 62 -41.77 44.57 38.65
N ASP A 63 -41.01 44.40 37.56
CA ASP A 63 -39.60 44.04 37.40
C ASP A 63 -39.00 42.79 38.10
N SER A 64 -39.10 41.63 37.44
CA SER A 64 -37.93 40.82 37.03
C SER A 64 -38.31 39.54 36.24
N SER A 65 -38.44 39.62 34.91
CA SER A 65 -38.78 38.45 34.06
C SER A 65 -37.63 38.00 33.15
N ASN A 66 -36.51 37.55 33.73
CA ASN A 66 -35.50 36.72 33.05
C ASN A 66 -34.50 36.14 34.08
N ASN A 67 -34.66 34.86 34.44
CA ASN A 67 -33.61 33.95 34.95
C ASN A 67 -34.23 32.58 35.32
N ASN A 68 -34.66 31.82 34.31
CA ASN A 68 -35.06 30.42 34.45
C ASN A 68 -34.96 29.69 33.09
N ASN A 69 -33.86 29.92 32.37
CA ASN A 69 -33.59 29.25 31.10
C ASN A 69 -32.08 29.03 30.84
N GLU A 70 -31.28 28.91 31.90
CA GLU A 70 -29.94 28.32 31.81
C GLU A 70 -30.06 26.81 31.71
N ALA A 71 -30.40 26.33 30.51
CA ALA A 71 -30.22 24.93 30.15
C ALA A 71 -28.73 24.56 30.28
N VAL A 72 -28.45 23.33 30.75
CA VAL A 72 -27.11 22.89 31.13
C VAL A 72 -26.13 22.98 29.96
N LYS A 73 -25.28 24.02 29.98
CA LYS A 73 -24.01 24.00 29.23
C LYS A 73 -23.12 22.94 29.87
N SER A 74 -22.85 21.85 29.16
CA SER A 74 -21.89 20.84 29.62
C SER A 74 -20.52 21.48 29.80
N SER A 75 -19.98 21.43 31.02
CA SER A 75 -18.60 21.85 31.25
C SER A 75 -17.64 20.95 30.48
N VAL A 76 -16.67 21.58 29.81
CA VAL A 76 -15.55 20.89 29.16
C VAL A 76 -14.86 20.00 30.20
N PRO A 77 -14.61 18.71 29.91
CA PRO A 77 -14.05 17.79 30.90
C PRO A 77 -12.59 18.13 31.21
N THR A 78 -12.21 17.96 32.48
CA THR A 78 -10.81 17.77 32.87
C THR A 78 -10.30 16.41 32.37
N PHE A 79 -8.98 16.21 32.33
CA PHE A 79 -8.37 14.95 31.87
C PHE A 79 -8.87 13.73 32.66
N GLN A 80 -9.00 13.87 33.97
CA GLN A 80 -9.58 12.86 34.85
C GLN A 80 -11.05 12.56 34.50
N GLN A 81 -11.87 13.60 34.26
CA GLN A 81 -13.28 13.44 33.89
C GLN A 81 -13.44 12.80 32.50
N ALA A 82 -12.55 13.08 31.55
CA ALA A 82 -12.57 12.49 30.22
C ALA A 82 -12.29 10.97 30.27
N ILE A 83 -11.31 10.55 31.07
CA ILE A 83 -11.05 9.12 31.35
C ILE A 83 -12.30 8.46 31.95
N GLN A 84 -12.92 9.09 32.96
CA GLN A 84 -14.11 8.55 33.61
C GLN A 84 -15.27 8.39 32.63
N ARG A 85 -15.59 9.42 31.82
CA ARG A 85 -16.64 9.38 30.80
C ARG A 85 -16.41 8.26 29.77
N LEU A 86 -15.16 8.02 29.35
CA LEU A 86 -14.84 6.92 28.43
C LEU A 86 -14.95 5.54 29.09
N GLN A 87 -14.53 5.39 30.35
CA GLN A 87 -14.70 4.14 31.11
C GLN A 87 -16.19 3.81 31.32
N GLU A 88 -17.00 4.80 31.70
CA GLU A 88 -18.45 4.68 31.85
C GLU A 88 -19.13 4.34 30.53
N TYR A 89 -18.80 5.06 29.44
CA TYR A 89 -19.35 4.81 28.11
C TYR A 89 -19.02 3.39 27.61
N TRP A 90 -17.75 3.00 27.58
CA TRP A 90 -17.35 1.69 27.06
C TRP A 90 -17.81 0.54 27.97
N GLY A 91 -17.88 0.75 29.28
CA GLY A 91 -18.54 -0.17 30.20
C GLY A 91 -20.04 -0.36 29.90
N SER A 92 -20.75 0.73 29.56
CA SER A 92 -22.19 0.68 29.24
C SER A 92 -22.52 -0.10 27.96
N VAL A 93 -21.59 -0.16 26.99
CA VAL A 93 -21.73 -0.97 25.76
C VAL A 93 -21.07 -2.34 25.84
N GLY A 94 -20.67 -2.78 27.04
CA GLY A 94 -20.27 -4.16 27.33
C GLY A 94 -18.76 -4.46 27.29
N CYS A 95 -17.88 -3.46 27.32
CA CYS A 95 -16.46 -3.69 27.55
C CYS A 95 -16.16 -3.92 29.04
N ALA A 96 -15.27 -4.85 29.35
CA ALA A 96 -14.68 -4.94 30.68
C ALA A 96 -13.71 -3.76 30.90
N VAL A 97 -13.95 -2.94 31.91
CA VAL A 97 -13.04 -1.83 32.24
C VAL A 97 -11.85 -2.36 33.03
N MET A 98 -10.63 -2.15 32.50
CA MET A 98 -9.38 -2.68 33.03
C MET A 98 -8.37 -1.56 33.36
N GLN A 99 -7.22 -1.97 33.88
CA GLN A 99 -6.09 -1.09 34.22
C GLN A 99 -4.96 -1.21 33.17
N CYS A 100 -4.04 -0.26 33.22
CA CYS A 100 -2.83 -0.23 32.40
C CYS A 100 -1.89 -1.42 32.67
N SER A 101 -0.85 -1.53 31.83
CA SER A 101 0.32 -2.37 32.09
C SER A 101 1.04 -1.93 33.37
N ASN A 102 1.78 -2.86 33.99
CA ASN A 102 2.73 -2.58 35.09
C ASN A 102 4.19 -2.48 34.62
N THR A 103 4.40 -2.59 33.31
CA THR A 103 5.69 -2.61 32.60
C THR A 103 5.58 -1.67 31.39
N GLU A 104 6.69 -1.01 31.02
CA GLU A 104 6.76 -0.01 29.96
C GLU A 104 6.29 -0.57 28.60
N VAL A 105 5.35 0.13 27.96
CA VAL A 105 4.77 -0.24 26.65
C VAL A 105 4.67 0.97 25.73
N GLY A 106 4.90 0.81 24.42
CA GLY A 106 4.81 1.89 23.43
C GLY A 106 3.40 2.19 22.89
N ALA A 107 2.45 1.30 23.18
CA ALA A 107 1.02 1.44 22.86
C ALA A 107 0.17 0.47 23.71
N GLY A 108 -1.12 0.78 23.88
CA GLY A 108 -2.13 -0.11 24.49
C GLY A 108 -2.23 -1.48 23.83
N THR A 109 -1.89 -1.59 22.54
CA THR A 109 -1.73 -2.84 21.78
C THR A 109 -0.77 -3.84 22.42
N MET A 110 0.30 -3.36 23.06
CA MET A 110 1.34 -4.19 23.68
C MET A 110 0.95 -4.74 25.05
N ASN A 111 -0.10 -4.21 25.68
CA ASN A 111 -0.57 -4.76 26.96
C ASN A 111 -1.09 -6.19 26.74
N PRO A 112 -0.81 -7.16 27.65
CA PRO A 112 -1.34 -8.53 27.58
C PRO A 112 -2.87 -8.61 27.37
N LEU A 113 -3.62 -7.61 27.84
CA LEU A 113 -5.07 -7.47 27.67
C LEU A 113 -5.51 -7.17 26.22
N THR A 114 -4.60 -6.73 25.35
CA THR A 114 -4.79 -6.71 23.89
C THR A 114 -4.04 -7.87 23.24
N PHE A 115 -2.70 -7.86 23.20
CA PHE A 115 -1.92 -8.74 22.31
C PHE A 115 -2.21 -10.23 22.50
N LEU A 116 -2.35 -10.72 23.73
CA LEU A 116 -2.68 -12.13 23.98
C LEU A 116 -4.18 -12.39 23.77
N ARG A 117 -5.04 -11.41 23.99
CA ARG A 117 -6.51 -11.57 23.93
C ARG A 117 -7.10 -11.50 22.53
N VAL A 118 -6.46 -10.81 21.58
CA VAL A 118 -6.86 -10.83 20.16
C VAL A 118 -6.64 -12.21 19.52
N LEU A 119 -5.75 -13.04 20.09
CA LEU A 119 -5.50 -14.41 19.63
C LEU A 119 -6.66 -15.37 19.94
N GLY A 120 -6.89 -16.34 19.05
CA GLY A 120 -7.77 -17.50 19.28
C GLY A 120 -9.27 -17.18 19.25
N PRO A 121 -10.13 -18.20 19.46
CA PRO A 121 -11.58 -18.09 19.24
C PRO A 121 -12.36 -17.43 20.39
N GLU A 122 -11.71 -17.13 21.52
CA GLU A 122 -12.37 -16.55 22.70
C GLU A 122 -12.85 -15.10 22.44
N PRO A 123 -14.10 -14.74 22.75
CA PRO A 123 -14.58 -13.36 22.66
C PRO A 123 -13.91 -12.46 23.72
N TRP A 124 -13.71 -11.18 23.39
CA TRP A 124 -13.05 -10.23 24.28
C TRP A 124 -13.38 -8.77 23.97
N ASN A 125 -14.18 -8.15 24.83
CA ASN A 125 -14.44 -6.71 24.80
C ASN A 125 -13.82 -6.06 26.05
N VAL A 126 -12.89 -5.12 25.87
CA VAL A 126 -12.15 -4.49 26.99
C VAL A 126 -11.90 -3.01 26.69
N ALA A 127 -11.85 -2.19 27.74
CA ALA A 127 -11.49 -0.78 27.67
C ALA A 127 -10.58 -0.39 28.84
N TYR A 128 -9.48 0.32 28.59
CA TYR A 128 -8.53 0.76 29.62
C TYR A 128 -7.74 2.00 29.21
N VAL A 129 -7.08 2.62 30.20
CA VAL A 129 -6.08 3.67 29.98
C VAL A 129 -4.70 3.02 29.89
N GLU A 130 -3.85 3.46 28.97
CA GLU A 130 -2.46 3.02 28.85
C GLU A 130 -1.49 4.22 28.75
N PRO A 131 -0.70 4.51 29.80
CA PRO A 131 0.43 5.43 29.71
C PRO A 131 1.52 4.85 28.80
N SER A 132 1.58 5.32 27.56
CA SER A 132 2.42 4.76 26.51
C SER A 132 3.73 5.54 26.38
N ILE A 133 4.85 4.82 26.29
CA ILE A 133 6.21 5.36 26.39
C ILE A 133 6.97 5.14 25.08
N ARG A 134 7.40 6.25 24.47
CA ARG A 134 8.08 6.32 23.16
C ARG A 134 9.35 7.18 23.26
N PRO A 135 10.51 6.56 23.53
CA PRO A 135 11.79 7.27 23.66
C PRO A 135 12.12 8.25 22.51
N ASP A 136 11.77 7.91 21.26
CA ASP A 136 12.01 8.76 20.08
C ASP A 136 11.14 10.03 20.01
N ASP A 137 10.00 10.06 20.71
CA ASP A 137 9.10 11.21 20.79
C ASP A 137 9.52 12.24 21.88
N SER A 138 10.63 12.00 22.57
CA SER A 138 11.27 12.92 23.54
C SER A 138 11.49 14.33 22.97
N ARG A 139 10.94 15.38 23.60
CA ARG A 139 11.13 16.78 23.17
C ARG A 139 11.32 17.78 24.32
N TYR A 140 11.84 17.32 25.47
CA TYR A 140 12.19 18.13 26.66
C TYR A 140 11.06 19.06 27.19
N GLY A 141 9.80 18.80 26.84
CA GLY A 141 8.66 19.65 27.18
C GLY A 141 8.60 20.98 26.41
N GLU A 142 9.46 21.18 25.41
CA GLU A 142 9.46 22.35 24.52
C GLU A 142 8.41 22.22 23.41
N ASN A 143 8.21 21.01 22.88
CA ASN A 143 7.19 20.76 21.85
C ASN A 143 5.77 20.82 22.44
N PRO A 144 4.81 21.49 21.77
CA PRO A 144 3.45 21.60 22.29
C PRO A 144 2.62 20.31 22.29
N ASN A 145 2.93 19.33 21.43
CA ASN A 145 2.06 18.16 21.16
C ASN A 145 2.77 16.79 21.21
N ARG A 146 4.11 16.74 21.21
CA ARG A 146 4.90 15.51 21.20
C ARG A 146 5.59 15.31 22.56
N LEU A 147 5.56 14.07 23.05
CA LEU A 147 5.92 13.65 24.41
C LEU A 147 6.56 12.26 24.36
N GLN A 148 7.61 11.99 25.15
CA GLN A 148 8.05 10.60 25.35
C GLN A 148 7.07 9.73 26.14
N ARG A 149 6.10 10.34 26.84
CA ARG A 149 5.01 9.64 27.54
C ARG A 149 3.68 10.36 27.37
N HIS A 150 2.81 9.78 26.55
CA HIS A 150 1.41 10.20 26.34
C HIS A 150 0.43 9.15 26.88
N THR A 151 -0.85 9.49 26.94
CA THR A 151 -1.88 8.65 27.56
C THR A 151 -2.87 8.19 26.50
N GLN A 152 -2.83 6.90 26.19
CA GLN A 152 -3.83 6.30 25.31
C GLN A 152 -5.06 5.90 26.12
N PHE A 153 -6.24 6.04 25.51
CA PHE A 153 -7.37 5.19 25.87
C PHE A 153 -7.45 4.07 24.83
N GLN A 154 -7.50 2.82 25.29
CA GLN A 154 -7.41 1.62 24.47
C GLN A 154 -8.73 0.84 24.59
N VAL A 155 -9.28 0.44 23.45
CA VAL A 155 -10.46 -0.44 23.38
C VAL A 155 -10.18 -1.58 22.41
N ILE A 156 -10.52 -2.81 22.81
CA ILE A 156 -10.64 -3.95 21.89
C ILE A 156 -12.08 -4.43 21.89
N LEU A 157 -12.61 -4.69 20.69
CA LEU A 157 -13.88 -5.35 20.45
C LEU A 157 -13.62 -6.63 19.64
N LYS A 158 -13.99 -7.79 20.18
CA LYS A 158 -13.75 -9.09 19.55
C LYS A 158 -14.94 -10.04 19.80
N PRO A 159 -15.72 -10.41 18.77
CA PRO A 159 -15.56 -10.05 17.35
C PRO A 159 -15.84 -8.55 17.06
N ASP A 160 -15.72 -8.13 15.80
CA ASP A 160 -16.31 -6.86 15.33
C ASP A 160 -17.80 -6.81 15.75
N PRO A 161 -18.33 -5.69 16.29
CA PRO A 161 -19.75 -5.57 16.60
C PRO A 161 -20.63 -5.31 15.36
N GLY A 162 -20.03 -4.99 14.20
CA GLY A 162 -20.74 -4.65 12.96
C GLY A 162 -21.05 -3.15 12.79
N ASN A 163 -20.89 -2.36 13.86
CA ASN A 163 -21.15 -0.91 13.92
C ASN A 163 -20.04 -0.16 14.69
N SER A 164 -18.82 -0.69 14.63
CA SER A 164 -17.66 -0.26 15.44
C SER A 164 -17.34 1.24 15.31
N GLN A 165 -17.42 1.80 14.10
CA GLN A 165 -17.23 3.23 13.86
C GLN A 165 -18.34 4.09 14.50
N ASP A 166 -19.59 3.63 14.55
CA ASP A 166 -20.69 4.38 15.16
C ASP A 166 -20.61 4.34 16.70
N LEU A 167 -20.09 3.25 17.27
CA LEU A 167 -19.72 3.18 18.69
C LEU A 167 -18.58 4.15 19.03
N PHE A 168 -17.59 4.31 18.14
CA PHE A 168 -16.56 5.33 18.29
C PHE A 168 -17.15 6.75 18.24
N ILE A 169 -17.95 7.11 17.23
CA ILE A 169 -18.50 8.48 17.09
C ILE A 169 -19.34 8.85 18.33
N ARG A 170 -20.16 7.92 18.84
CA ARG A 170 -20.94 8.12 20.08
C ARG A 170 -20.07 8.31 21.33
N SER A 171 -18.86 7.75 21.37
CA SER A 171 -17.91 7.99 22.47
C SER A 171 -17.39 9.42 22.50
N LEU A 172 -17.27 10.08 21.34
CA LEU A 172 -16.92 11.50 21.25
C LEU A 172 -18.05 12.37 21.81
N SER A 173 -19.31 12.03 21.49
CA SER A 173 -20.47 12.68 22.12
C SER A 173 -20.52 12.45 23.64
N ALA A 174 -20.11 11.27 24.13
CA ALA A 174 -20.01 10.98 25.56
C ALA A 174 -18.88 11.77 26.26
N LEU A 175 -17.80 12.11 25.56
CA LEU A 175 -16.80 13.08 26.04
C LEU A 175 -17.36 14.52 26.11
N GLY A 176 -18.37 14.85 25.31
CA GLY A 176 -18.97 16.20 25.19
C GLY A 176 -18.63 16.92 23.89
N ILE A 177 -18.20 16.20 22.84
CA ILE A 177 -17.94 16.73 21.50
C ILE A 177 -19.26 16.77 20.71
N ASP A 178 -19.63 17.93 20.15
CA ASP A 178 -20.72 18.00 19.17
C ASP A 178 -20.21 17.54 17.80
N VAL A 179 -20.37 16.26 17.52
CA VAL A 179 -19.94 15.59 16.28
C VAL A 179 -20.58 16.13 15.00
N ASN A 180 -21.57 17.04 15.10
CA ASN A 180 -22.18 17.73 13.97
C ASN A 180 -21.53 19.10 13.66
N ALA A 181 -20.71 19.63 14.58
CA ALA A 181 -19.96 20.87 14.39
C ALA A 181 -18.56 20.64 13.78
N HIS A 182 -18.02 19.43 13.92
CA HIS A 182 -16.65 19.07 13.54
C HIS A 182 -16.56 18.28 12.22
N ASP A 183 -15.43 18.39 11.54
CA ASP A 183 -15.07 17.60 10.36
C ASP A 183 -14.37 16.32 10.81
N ILE A 184 -15.14 15.23 10.97
CA ILE A 184 -14.63 13.91 11.37
C ILE A 184 -14.41 13.05 10.12
N ARG A 185 -13.15 12.72 9.83
CA ARG A 185 -12.74 11.92 8.66
C ARG A 185 -11.96 10.68 9.09
N PHE A 186 -12.30 9.55 8.47
CA PHE A 186 -11.56 8.29 8.58
C PHE A 186 -10.60 8.22 7.37
N VAL A 187 -9.34 8.59 7.57
CA VAL A 187 -8.30 8.61 6.52
C VAL A 187 -7.54 7.29 6.58
N GLU A 188 -7.24 6.65 5.45
CA GLU A 188 -6.49 5.38 5.48
C GLU A 188 -5.15 5.53 6.22
N ASP A 189 -4.97 4.67 7.22
CA ASP A 189 -3.65 4.21 7.66
C ASP A 189 -3.71 2.70 7.93
N ASN A 190 -2.62 2.00 7.64
CA ASN A 190 -2.53 0.54 7.69
C ASN A 190 -1.46 0.11 8.68
N TRP A 191 -1.86 -0.07 9.93
CA TRP A 191 -0.99 -0.36 11.05
C TRP A 191 -0.26 -1.71 10.92
N GLU A 192 1.07 -1.71 11.07
CA GLU A 192 1.90 -2.90 11.30
C GLU A 192 2.88 -2.66 12.46
N SER A 193 3.01 -3.66 13.32
CA SER A 193 4.12 -3.79 14.27
C SER A 193 4.98 -5.01 13.89
N PRO A 194 6.11 -4.79 13.18
CA PRO A 194 6.99 -5.90 12.76
C PRO A 194 7.55 -6.69 13.94
N VAL A 195 7.77 -6.02 15.08
CA VAL A 195 8.28 -6.59 16.34
C VAL A 195 7.27 -7.51 17.04
N LEU A 196 5.97 -7.20 16.99
CA LEU A 196 4.91 -8.09 17.47
C LEU A 196 4.49 -9.13 16.42
N GLY A 197 4.93 -8.96 15.17
CA GLY A 197 4.40 -9.71 14.03
C GLY A 197 2.89 -9.51 13.87
N ALA A 198 2.40 -8.32 14.16
CA ALA A 198 0.98 -7.98 14.18
C ALA A 198 0.67 -6.89 13.14
N TRP A 199 -0.48 -6.98 12.47
CA TRP A 199 -0.92 -5.96 11.52
C TRP A 199 -2.44 -5.99 11.30
N GLY A 200 -2.97 -4.88 10.80
CA GLY A 200 -4.36 -4.72 10.40
C GLY A 200 -4.52 -3.68 9.28
N LEU A 201 -5.75 -3.54 8.79
CA LEU A 201 -6.17 -2.43 7.94
C LEU A 201 -7.06 -1.50 8.78
N GLY A 202 -7.09 -0.21 8.47
CA GLY A 202 -7.85 0.74 9.27
C GLY A 202 -7.69 2.19 8.84
N TRP A 203 -7.65 3.07 9.84
CA TRP A 203 -7.66 4.53 9.68
C TRP A 203 -6.93 5.28 10.78
N GLU A 204 -6.26 6.37 10.41
CA GLU A 204 -6.16 7.54 11.27
C GLU A 204 -7.52 8.27 11.27
N ILE A 205 -8.09 8.52 12.44
CA ILE A 205 -9.31 9.35 12.56
C ILE A 205 -8.88 10.78 12.83
N TRP A 206 -9.22 11.67 11.89
CA TRP A 206 -8.98 13.10 11.97
C TRP A 206 -10.25 13.82 12.42
N MET A 207 -10.12 14.76 13.34
CA MET A 207 -11.16 15.72 13.73
C MET A 207 -10.61 17.13 13.50
N ASP A 208 -11.21 17.86 12.55
CA ASP A 208 -10.73 19.16 12.07
C ASP A 208 -9.24 19.13 11.65
N GLY A 209 -8.84 18.05 10.96
CA GLY A 209 -7.46 17.80 10.54
C GLY A 209 -6.53 17.25 11.64
N MET A 210 -6.98 17.18 12.90
CA MET A 210 -6.21 16.62 14.02
C MET A 210 -6.42 15.11 14.12
N GLU A 211 -5.37 14.33 13.89
CA GLU A 211 -5.32 12.90 14.22
C GLU A 211 -5.58 12.70 15.73
N ILE A 212 -6.76 12.16 16.08
CA ILE A 212 -7.23 11.99 17.46
C ILE A 212 -7.28 10.52 17.90
N THR A 213 -7.35 9.57 16.98
CA THR A 213 -7.55 8.14 17.29
C THR A 213 -7.04 7.28 16.15
N GLN A 214 -6.31 6.21 16.49
CA GLN A 214 -6.04 5.11 15.56
C GLN A 214 -7.19 4.08 15.63
N PHE A 215 -7.60 3.55 14.49
CA PHE A 215 -8.63 2.52 14.39
C PHE A 215 -8.10 1.38 13.51
N THR A 216 -8.15 0.12 13.96
CA THR A 216 -7.47 -1.00 13.27
C THR A 216 -8.22 -2.33 13.39
N TYR A 217 -8.44 -3.02 12.27
CA TYR A 217 -8.94 -4.40 12.22
C TYR A 217 -7.77 -5.39 12.14
N PHE A 218 -7.38 -5.98 13.28
CA PHE A 218 -6.26 -6.93 13.33
C PHE A 218 -6.52 -8.17 12.46
N GLN A 219 -5.67 -8.36 11.46
CA GLN A 219 -5.67 -9.56 10.61
C GLN A 219 -4.68 -10.62 11.15
N GLN A 220 -3.59 -10.18 11.77
CA GLN A 220 -2.60 -11.04 12.43
C GLN A 220 -2.09 -10.45 13.75
N ALA A 221 -1.69 -11.32 14.68
CA ALA A 221 -0.86 -11.00 15.84
C ALA A 221 0.10 -12.18 16.13
N GLY A 222 1.33 -11.91 16.58
CA GLY A 222 2.34 -12.96 16.80
C GLY A 222 2.76 -13.71 15.53
N SER A 223 2.54 -13.12 14.35
CA SER A 223 2.58 -13.79 13.03
C SER A 223 1.66 -15.00 12.91
N LEU A 224 0.51 -14.96 13.58
CA LEU A 224 -0.61 -15.90 13.47
C LEU A 224 -1.85 -15.16 12.99
N GLN A 225 -2.65 -15.81 12.14
CA GLN A 225 -3.88 -15.25 11.59
C GLN A 225 -5.02 -15.27 12.62
N LEU A 226 -5.76 -14.16 12.74
CA LEU A 226 -6.85 -14.06 13.71
C LEU A 226 -8.16 -14.66 13.15
N SER A 227 -8.90 -15.34 14.03
CA SER A 227 -10.31 -15.70 13.82
C SER A 227 -10.96 -15.88 15.21
N PRO A 228 -11.97 -15.07 15.58
CA PRO A 228 -12.51 -13.94 14.83
C PRO A 228 -11.52 -12.76 14.72
N ILE A 229 -11.83 -11.81 13.83
CA ILE A 229 -11.14 -10.53 13.73
C ILE A 229 -11.43 -9.68 14.98
N SER A 230 -10.45 -8.89 15.41
CA SER A 230 -10.58 -7.93 16.52
C SER A 230 -10.48 -6.50 16.01
N VAL A 231 -11.29 -5.59 16.54
CA VAL A 231 -11.21 -4.14 16.29
C VAL A 231 -10.46 -3.50 17.45
N GLU A 232 -9.46 -2.69 17.13
CA GLU A 232 -8.74 -1.80 18.04
C GLU A 232 -9.15 -0.35 17.80
N ILE A 233 -9.36 0.40 18.89
CA ILE A 233 -9.68 1.82 18.90
C ILE A 233 -8.80 2.49 19.98
N THR A 234 -7.87 3.34 19.55
CA THR A 234 -6.79 3.87 20.39
C THR A 234 -6.75 5.39 20.35
N TYR A 235 -7.33 6.03 21.36
CA TYR A 235 -7.50 7.48 21.46
C TYR A 235 -6.24 8.16 22.00
N GLY A 236 -5.82 9.29 21.40
CA GLY A 236 -4.80 10.17 21.96
C GLY A 236 -5.40 11.24 22.88
N LEU A 237 -5.47 10.98 24.19
CA LEU A 237 -6.23 11.80 25.13
C LEU A 237 -5.72 13.24 25.22
N GLU A 238 -4.40 13.46 25.23
CA GLU A 238 -3.82 14.80 25.28
C GLU A 238 -4.29 15.67 24.10
N ARG A 239 -4.32 15.12 22.88
CA ARG A 239 -4.73 15.86 21.67
C ARG A 239 -6.22 16.22 21.69
N ILE A 240 -7.08 15.25 22.02
CA ILE A 240 -8.53 15.46 22.15
C ILE A 240 -8.83 16.56 23.18
N LEU A 241 -8.12 16.56 24.31
CA LEU A 241 -8.35 17.51 25.39
C LEU A 241 -7.69 18.87 25.16
N MET A 242 -6.58 18.93 24.41
CA MET A 242 -6.05 20.21 23.93
C MET A 242 -7.07 20.95 23.05
N LEU A 243 -7.73 20.24 22.13
CA LEU A 243 -8.79 20.81 21.31
C LEU A 243 -10.01 21.21 22.17
N LEU A 244 -10.55 20.29 22.97
CA LEU A 244 -11.74 20.54 23.80
C LEU A 244 -11.57 21.68 24.81
N GLN A 245 -10.40 21.80 25.45
CA GLN A 245 -10.10 22.87 26.40
C GLN A 245 -9.56 24.15 25.73
N GLY A 246 -9.39 24.15 24.41
CA GLY A 246 -8.91 25.31 23.65
C GLY A 246 -7.47 25.72 23.96
N VAL A 247 -6.61 24.77 24.37
CA VAL A 247 -5.23 25.04 24.78
C VAL A 247 -4.21 24.63 23.70
N ASP A 248 -3.19 25.46 23.52
CA ASP A 248 -2.22 25.39 22.42
C ASP A 248 -1.02 24.45 22.66
N HIS A 249 -0.91 23.86 23.86
CA HIS A 249 0.25 23.12 24.38
C HIS A 249 -0.16 22.18 25.53
N PHE A 250 0.32 20.94 25.53
CA PHE A 250 -0.05 19.90 26.51
C PHE A 250 0.02 20.35 27.98
N LYS A 251 1.03 21.15 28.35
CA LYS A 251 1.25 21.58 29.75
C LYS A 251 0.15 22.48 30.31
N LYS A 252 -0.71 23.04 29.47
CA LYS A 252 -1.86 23.88 29.85
C LYS A 252 -3.16 23.10 30.05
N ILE A 253 -3.22 21.82 29.69
CA ILE A 253 -4.41 20.96 29.90
C ILE A 253 -4.74 20.93 31.40
N GLN A 254 -6.00 21.17 31.77
CA GLN A 254 -6.52 20.93 33.10
C GLN A 254 -6.67 19.42 33.31
N TYR A 255 -5.82 18.86 34.19
CA TYR A 255 -5.83 17.45 34.53
C TYR A 255 -6.98 17.12 35.49
N ALA A 256 -7.10 17.93 36.54
CA ALA A 256 -8.18 17.93 37.52
C ALA A 256 -8.46 19.39 37.94
N ASP A 257 -9.47 19.62 38.77
CA ASP A 257 -9.87 20.97 39.18
C ASP A 257 -8.73 21.68 39.95
N GLY A 258 -8.11 22.68 39.31
CA GLY A 258 -6.97 23.41 39.86
C GLY A 258 -5.60 22.73 39.71
N ILE A 259 -5.46 21.71 38.87
CA ILE A 259 -4.18 21.02 38.59
C ILE A 259 -3.99 20.87 37.08
N THR A 260 -2.89 21.40 36.54
CA THR A 260 -2.52 21.22 35.13
C THR A 260 -1.72 19.94 34.88
N TYR A 261 -1.79 19.43 33.65
CA TYR A 261 -0.92 18.35 33.16
C TYR A 261 0.56 18.77 33.20
N GLY A 262 0.86 20.07 33.05
CA GLY A 262 2.21 20.61 33.16
C GLY A 262 2.82 20.45 34.56
N GLU A 263 2.07 20.77 35.60
CA GLU A 263 2.51 20.63 37.00
C GLU A 263 2.76 19.17 37.41
N LEU A 264 2.12 18.21 36.73
CA LEU A 264 2.30 16.77 36.96
C LEU A 264 3.43 16.13 36.14
N PHE A 265 3.61 16.54 34.87
CA PHE A 265 4.41 15.78 33.91
C PHE A 265 5.49 16.57 33.14
N LEU A 266 5.58 17.90 33.27
CA LEU A 266 6.58 18.68 32.51
C LEU A 266 8.02 18.34 32.89
N GLU A 267 8.32 18.12 34.19
CA GLU A 267 9.68 17.78 34.61
C GLU A 267 10.03 16.32 34.24
N ASN A 268 9.07 15.40 34.34
CA ASN A 268 9.21 14.03 33.84
C ASN A 268 9.58 14.02 32.34
N GLU A 269 8.92 14.85 31.52
CA GLU A 269 9.23 14.93 30.09
C GLU A 269 10.66 15.41 29.82
N LYS A 270 11.19 16.36 30.61
CA LYS A 270 12.58 16.81 30.51
C LYS A 270 13.58 15.74 30.93
N GLU A 271 13.43 15.19 32.14
CA GLU A 271 14.38 14.23 32.71
C GLU A 271 14.44 12.95 31.86
N MET A 272 13.28 12.46 31.41
CA MET A 272 13.22 11.29 30.52
C MET A 272 13.74 11.60 29.12
N SER A 273 13.55 12.81 28.58
CA SER A 273 14.18 13.21 27.31
C SER A 273 15.71 13.19 27.41
N ALA A 274 16.28 13.80 28.45
CA ALA A 274 17.73 13.78 28.69
C ALA A 274 18.26 12.35 28.90
N TYR A 275 17.50 11.49 29.59
CA TYR A 275 17.83 10.08 29.72
C TYR A 275 17.84 9.37 28.35
N TYR A 276 16.73 9.40 27.60
CA TYR A 276 16.56 8.66 26.35
C TYR A 276 17.42 9.15 25.18
N LEU A 277 17.79 10.43 25.16
CA LEU A 277 18.57 11.03 24.06
C LEU A 277 20.07 11.17 24.39
N GLU A 278 20.44 11.34 25.66
CA GLU A 278 21.82 11.67 26.05
C GLU A 278 22.44 10.66 27.03
N HIS A 279 21.78 10.37 28.15
CA HIS A 279 22.44 9.74 29.30
C HIS A 279 22.29 8.22 29.39
N ALA A 280 21.33 7.61 28.69
CA ALA A 280 21.13 6.17 28.76
C ALA A 280 22.34 5.39 28.20
N SER A 281 22.88 4.48 29.00
CA SER A 281 24.08 3.70 28.66
C SER A 281 23.74 2.57 27.69
N VAL A 282 24.10 2.77 26.42
CA VAL A 282 23.99 1.77 25.34
C VAL A 282 24.50 0.40 25.78
N HIS A 283 25.68 0.33 26.41
CA HIS A 283 26.27 -0.93 26.87
C HIS A 283 25.44 -1.67 27.93
N HIS A 284 24.75 -0.93 28.80
CA HIS A 284 23.86 -1.53 29.80
C HIS A 284 22.53 -1.95 29.18
N LEU A 285 21.99 -1.14 28.26
CA LEU A 285 20.75 -1.47 27.54
C LEU A 285 20.89 -2.70 26.62
N GLN A 286 22.03 -2.87 25.95
CA GLN A 286 22.35 -4.10 25.20
C GLN A 286 22.30 -5.33 26.12
N LYS A 287 22.95 -5.26 27.29
CA LYS A 287 22.91 -6.33 28.30
C LYS A 287 21.49 -6.58 28.82
N HIS A 288 20.72 -5.53 29.09
CA HIS A 288 19.33 -5.66 29.51
C HIS A 288 18.47 -6.34 28.43
N PHE A 289 18.60 -5.94 27.17
CA PHE A 289 17.94 -6.61 26.04
C PHE A 289 18.25 -8.12 26.02
N ASP A 290 19.54 -8.48 26.08
CA ASP A 290 19.98 -9.87 25.99
C ASP A 290 19.51 -10.70 27.21
N PHE A 291 19.59 -10.16 28.44
CA PHE A 291 19.09 -10.84 29.65
C PHE A 291 17.57 -11.00 29.66
N PHE A 292 16.80 -10.00 29.21
CA PHE A 292 15.34 -10.11 29.13
C PHE A 292 14.91 -11.14 28.06
N GLU A 293 15.64 -11.26 26.95
CA GLU A 293 15.42 -12.35 25.98
C GLU A 293 15.76 -13.73 26.56
N GLU A 294 16.88 -13.87 27.27
CA GLU A 294 17.29 -15.14 27.88
C GLU A 294 16.23 -15.64 28.88
N GLU A 295 15.77 -14.76 29.78
CA GLU A 295 14.71 -15.06 30.75
C GLU A 295 13.36 -15.33 30.06
N ALA A 296 13.00 -14.58 29.01
CA ALA A 296 11.81 -14.88 28.20
C ALA A 296 11.86 -16.31 27.60
N ARG A 297 13.02 -16.73 27.09
CA ARG A 297 13.22 -18.08 26.52
C ARG A 297 13.19 -19.17 27.59
N SER A 298 13.74 -18.90 28.78
CA SER A 298 13.63 -19.76 29.96
C SER A 298 12.16 -19.99 30.36
N LEU A 299 11.38 -18.92 30.47
CA LEU A 299 9.97 -18.97 30.84
C LEU A 299 9.08 -19.64 29.76
N LEU A 300 9.40 -19.46 28.48
CA LEU A 300 8.78 -20.21 27.37
C LEU A 300 9.03 -21.73 27.50
N ALA A 301 10.26 -22.14 27.82
CA ALA A 301 10.60 -23.55 28.01
C ALA A 301 9.91 -24.18 29.24
N LEU A 302 9.56 -23.38 30.24
CA LEU A 302 8.75 -23.79 31.39
C LEU A 302 7.22 -23.78 31.13
N GLY A 303 6.78 -23.38 29.94
CA GLY A 303 5.35 -23.30 29.58
C GLY A 303 4.62 -22.06 30.11
N LEU A 304 5.34 -21.01 30.51
CA LEU A 304 4.78 -19.83 31.20
C LEU A 304 4.63 -18.63 30.26
N ALA A 305 3.59 -18.66 29.40
CA ALA A 305 3.36 -17.65 28.36
C ALA A 305 3.27 -16.19 28.87
N ILE A 306 2.59 -15.95 29.99
CA ILE A 306 2.38 -14.58 30.52
C ILE A 306 3.69 -13.93 30.97
N PRO A 307 4.46 -14.49 31.94
CA PRO A 307 5.70 -13.84 32.37
C PRO A 307 6.77 -13.84 31.27
N ALA A 308 6.77 -14.81 30.34
CA ALA A 308 7.62 -14.72 29.15
C ALA A 308 7.30 -13.49 28.28
N TYR A 309 6.02 -13.16 28.14
CA TYR A 309 5.57 -11.95 27.44
C TYR A 309 5.90 -10.67 28.23
N ASP A 310 5.80 -10.67 29.57
CA ASP A 310 6.22 -9.52 30.40
C ASP A 310 7.72 -9.20 30.26
N GLN A 311 8.57 -10.22 30.06
CA GLN A 311 9.99 -9.98 29.73
C GLN A 311 10.18 -9.48 28.29
N LEU A 312 9.39 -9.98 27.33
CA LEU A 312 9.40 -9.48 25.95
C LEU A 312 9.07 -7.98 25.85
N LEU A 313 8.16 -7.47 26.69
CA LEU A 313 7.87 -6.03 26.75
C LEU A 313 9.12 -5.23 27.15
N LYS A 314 9.88 -5.70 28.14
CA LYS A 314 11.13 -5.08 28.58
C LYS A 314 12.25 -5.20 27.53
N THR A 315 12.34 -6.34 26.83
CA THR A 315 13.19 -6.51 25.65
C THR A 315 12.87 -5.45 24.59
N SER A 316 11.58 -5.19 24.32
CA SER A 316 11.13 -4.17 23.37
C SER A 316 11.40 -2.74 23.88
N HIS A 317 11.18 -2.43 25.16
CA HIS A 317 11.47 -1.10 25.70
C HIS A 317 12.97 -0.80 25.71
N ALA A 318 13.81 -1.77 26.13
CA ALA A 318 15.26 -1.66 26.06
C ALA A 318 15.77 -1.44 24.63
N PHE A 319 15.13 -2.07 23.63
CA PHE A 319 15.38 -1.77 22.22
C PHE A 319 15.01 -0.34 21.84
N ASN A 320 13.82 0.15 22.21
CA ASN A 320 13.39 1.52 21.85
C ASN A 320 14.37 2.58 22.37
N ILE A 321 14.98 2.38 23.55
CA ILE A 321 15.99 3.32 24.08
C ILE A 321 17.34 3.19 23.34
N LEU A 322 17.70 2.00 22.83
CA LEU A 322 18.87 1.85 21.95
C LEU A 322 18.67 2.58 20.63
N ASP A 323 17.46 2.56 20.08
CA ASP A 323 17.12 3.28 18.84
C ASP A 323 17.14 4.80 19.07
N SER A 324 16.51 5.31 20.15
CA SER A 324 16.50 6.75 20.49
C SER A 324 17.87 7.32 20.84
N ARG A 325 18.80 6.48 21.31
CA ARG A 325 20.22 6.88 21.48
C ARG A 325 20.98 6.97 20.16
N GLY A 326 20.37 6.66 19.02
CA GLY A 326 20.98 6.67 17.69
C GLY A 326 22.03 5.57 17.50
N PHE A 327 21.94 4.48 18.28
CA PHE A 327 22.92 3.38 18.20
C PHE A 327 22.59 2.39 17.09
N VAL A 328 21.31 2.15 16.81
CA VAL A 328 20.85 1.02 15.99
C VAL A 328 20.92 1.33 14.49
N GLY A 329 21.85 0.68 13.77
CA GLY A 329 21.88 0.71 12.31
C GLY A 329 20.71 -0.02 11.65
N VAL A 330 20.45 0.25 10.36
CA VAL A 330 19.29 -0.33 9.61
C VAL A 330 19.24 -1.87 9.69
N THR A 331 20.37 -2.55 9.56
CA THR A 331 20.45 -4.02 9.64
C THR A 331 20.38 -4.53 11.07
N GLU A 332 20.93 -3.79 12.03
CA GLU A 332 20.79 -4.11 13.45
C GLU A 332 19.33 -3.99 13.90
N ARG A 333 18.59 -2.99 13.41
CA ARG A 333 17.14 -2.87 13.62
C ARG A 333 16.42 -4.12 13.12
N ALA A 334 16.75 -4.59 11.91
CA ALA A 334 16.21 -5.84 11.38
C ALA A 334 16.60 -7.07 12.25
N ARG A 335 17.83 -7.13 12.77
CA ARG A 335 18.29 -8.19 13.69
C ARG A 335 17.52 -8.18 15.01
N TYR A 336 17.37 -7.02 15.65
CA TYR A 336 16.58 -6.88 16.88
C TYR A 336 15.11 -7.20 16.63
N PHE A 337 14.52 -6.68 15.55
CA PHE A 337 13.14 -6.99 15.16
C PHE A 337 12.93 -8.50 14.95
N GLY A 338 13.89 -9.20 14.34
CA GLY A 338 13.85 -10.67 14.20
C GLY A 338 13.85 -11.39 15.55
N ARG A 339 14.65 -10.94 16.52
CA ARG A 339 14.70 -11.47 17.90
C ARG A 339 13.36 -11.24 18.63
N ILE A 340 12.85 -10.01 18.63
CA ILE A 340 11.59 -9.64 19.29
C ILE A 340 10.40 -10.39 18.65
N ARG A 341 10.31 -10.43 17.32
CA ARG A 341 9.25 -11.16 16.58
C ARG A 341 9.29 -12.67 16.82
N SER A 342 10.49 -13.25 16.95
CA SER A 342 10.68 -14.66 17.34
C SER A 342 10.08 -14.94 18.72
N LEU A 343 10.32 -14.08 19.71
CA LEU A 343 9.72 -14.20 21.05
C LEU A 343 8.21 -13.97 21.03
N ALA A 344 7.73 -12.93 20.33
CA ALA A 344 6.30 -12.60 20.21
C ALA A 344 5.49 -13.79 19.66
N ARG A 345 5.99 -14.44 18.61
CA ARG A 345 5.39 -15.64 18.03
C ARG A 345 5.37 -16.84 19.00
N GLN A 346 6.46 -17.06 19.74
CA GLN A 346 6.51 -18.15 20.72
C GLN A 346 5.53 -17.91 21.89
N CYS A 347 5.44 -16.68 22.40
CA CYS A 347 4.48 -16.30 23.44
C CYS A 347 3.03 -16.49 22.95
N ALA A 348 2.73 -16.02 21.74
CA ALA A 348 1.41 -16.16 21.12
C ALA A 348 1.00 -17.63 20.92
N GLN A 349 1.90 -18.47 20.41
CA GLN A 349 1.63 -19.90 20.22
C GLN A 349 1.44 -20.63 21.56
N LEU A 350 2.30 -20.39 22.54
CA LEU A 350 2.20 -21.03 23.85
C LEU A 350 0.94 -20.60 24.60
N TRP A 351 0.55 -19.32 24.48
CA TRP A 351 -0.73 -18.82 24.99
C TRP A 351 -1.91 -19.54 24.33
N LEU A 352 -1.96 -19.64 22.99
CA LEU A 352 -3.03 -20.37 22.29
C LEU A 352 -3.17 -21.82 22.76
N ASN A 353 -2.07 -22.57 22.78
CA ASN A 353 -2.04 -23.95 23.26
C ASN A 353 -2.54 -24.06 24.72
N THR A 354 -2.22 -23.05 25.55
CA THR A 354 -2.71 -22.97 26.94
C THR A 354 -4.22 -22.70 26.97
N ARG A 355 -4.76 -21.80 26.16
CA ARG A 355 -6.22 -21.52 26.11
C ARG A 355 -7.02 -22.69 25.55
N GLU A 356 -6.48 -23.40 24.57
CA GLU A 356 -7.06 -24.63 24.00
C GLU A 356 -7.09 -25.77 25.03
N SER A 357 -5.97 -26.04 25.74
CA SER A 357 -5.93 -27.06 26.80
C SER A 357 -6.85 -26.76 28.00
N LEU A 358 -7.23 -25.49 28.20
CA LEU A 358 -8.23 -25.05 29.17
C LEU A 358 -9.66 -25.06 28.63
N GLY A 359 -9.89 -25.52 27.39
CA GLY A 359 -11.21 -25.63 26.76
C GLY A 359 -11.85 -24.29 26.38
N HIS A 360 -11.04 -23.25 26.11
CA HIS A 360 -11.47 -21.87 25.85
C HIS A 360 -12.45 -21.31 26.92
N PRO A 361 -11.96 -21.00 28.14
CA PRO A 361 -12.80 -20.59 29.28
C PRO A 361 -13.76 -19.40 29.09
N LEU A 362 -13.55 -18.54 28.09
CA LEU A 362 -14.48 -17.44 27.74
C LEU A 362 -15.51 -17.84 26.67
N GLY A 363 -15.53 -19.10 26.24
CA GLY A 363 -16.34 -19.60 25.13
C GLY A 363 -15.62 -19.52 23.78
N VAL A 364 -16.31 -19.94 22.72
CA VAL A 364 -15.84 -19.93 21.34
C VAL A 364 -16.81 -19.09 20.51
N VAL A 365 -16.31 -18.09 19.81
CA VAL A 365 -17.10 -17.37 18.79
C VAL A 365 -17.30 -18.31 17.60
N SER A 366 -18.57 -18.62 17.30
CA SER A 366 -18.94 -19.39 16.11
C SER A 366 -18.64 -18.62 14.83
N ASP A 367 -18.19 -19.31 13.78
CA ASP A 367 -18.09 -18.72 12.44
C ASP A 367 -19.43 -18.09 11.99
N PRO A 368 -19.40 -17.00 11.21
CA PRO A 368 -20.59 -16.43 10.59
C PRO A 368 -21.30 -17.49 9.74
N VAL A 369 -22.58 -17.75 10.05
CA VAL A 369 -23.38 -18.71 9.27
C VAL A 369 -23.49 -18.20 7.84
N HIS A 370 -23.19 -19.06 6.86
CA HIS A 370 -23.46 -18.79 5.44
C HIS A 370 -24.98 -18.81 5.18
N VAL A 371 -25.64 -17.70 5.52
CA VAL A 371 -27.06 -17.48 5.24
C VAL A 371 -27.24 -17.30 3.73
N VAL A 372 -27.89 -18.26 3.09
CA VAL A 372 -28.30 -18.16 1.68
C VAL A 372 -29.48 -17.18 1.59
N CYS A 373 -29.58 -16.43 0.49
CA CYS A 373 -30.73 -15.56 0.24
C CYS A 373 -32.05 -16.37 0.29
N PRO A 374 -33.04 -16.01 1.13
CA PRO A 374 -34.32 -16.72 1.21
C PRO A 374 -35.04 -16.72 -0.15
N LYS A 375 -35.49 -17.89 -0.60
CA LYS A 375 -36.14 -18.05 -1.92
C LYS A 375 -37.42 -17.25 -2.02
N GLU A 376 -38.11 -17.09 -0.89
CA GLU A 376 -39.34 -16.32 -0.72
C GLU A 376 -39.17 -14.85 -1.12
N LEU A 377 -37.96 -14.28 -0.98
CA LEU A 377 -37.65 -12.93 -1.44
C LEU A 377 -37.54 -12.87 -2.96
N LEU A 378 -36.85 -13.82 -3.59
CA LEU A 378 -36.74 -13.90 -5.05
C LEU A 378 -38.12 -14.17 -5.68
N ASP A 379 -38.88 -15.13 -5.15
CA ASP A 379 -40.26 -15.42 -5.55
C ASP A 379 -41.19 -14.21 -5.38
N THR A 380 -40.85 -13.24 -4.53
CA THR A 380 -41.62 -12.00 -4.32
C THR A 380 -41.15 -10.89 -5.26
N ALA A 381 -39.85 -10.79 -5.54
CA ALA A 381 -39.28 -9.86 -6.51
C ALA A 381 -39.73 -10.20 -7.95
N VAL A 382 -39.67 -11.48 -8.33
CA VAL A 382 -40.16 -12.02 -9.62
C VAL A 382 -41.62 -11.62 -9.89
N LYS A 383 -42.49 -11.61 -8.88
CA LYS A 383 -43.91 -11.22 -8.99
C LYS A 383 -44.14 -9.71 -9.16
N LYS A 384 -43.10 -8.89 -9.02
CA LYS A 384 -43.15 -7.42 -9.22
C LYS A 384 -42.53 -6.97 -10.54
N VAL A 385 -41.90 -7.86 -11.31
CA VAL A 385 -41.26 -7.51 -12.58
C VAL A 385 -42.33 -7.15 -13.62
N ASN A 386 -42.37 -5.87 -13.99
CA ASN A 386 -43.07 -5.38 -15.18
C ASN A 386 -42.21 -5.66 -16.43
N ASP A 387 -42.76 -5.56 -17.63
CA ASP A 387 -42.04 -5.90 -18.88
C ASP A 387 -41.11 -4.78 -19.41
N ASP A 388 -41.29 -3.53 -18.97
CA ASP A 388 -40.54 -2.37 -19.47
C ASP A 388 -39.05 -2.37 -19.09
N SER A 389 -38.16 -2.09 -20.06
CA SER A 389 -36.74 -1.83 -19.80
C SER A 389 -36.57 -0.58 -18.94
N ARG A 390 -35.81 -0.68 -17.85
CA ARG A 390 -35.65 0.37 -16.83
C ARG A 390 -34.23 0.44 -16.27
N LEU A 391 -33.92 1.53 -15.59
CA LEU A 391 -32.64 1.72 -14.92
C LEU A 391 -32.41 0.63 -13.86
N PHE A 392 -31.22 0.03 -13.85
CA PHE A 392 -30.72 -0.77 -12.73
C PHE A 392 -29.61 -0.02 -11.99
N VAL A 393 -29.62 -0.10 -10.66
CA VAL A 393 -28.63 0.49 -9.76
C VAL A 393 -28.15 -0.56 -8.76
N LEU A 394 -26.83 -0.69 -8.63
CA LEU A 394 -26.13 -1.45 -7.60
C LEU A 394 -25.23 -0.50 -6.79
N GLU A 395 -25.49 -0.36 -5.50
CA GLU A 395 -24.64 0.33 -4.53
C GLU A 395 -24.05 -0.70 -3.54
N ILE A 396 -22.73 -0.73 -3.42
CA ILE A 396 -22.00 -1.51 -2.41
C ILE A 396 -21.49 -0.51 -1.39
N GLY A 397 -22.08 -0.52 -0.20
CA GLY A 397 -21.81 0.43 0.88
C GLY A 397 -20.82 -0.11 1.89
N THR A 398 -19.78 0.68 2.18
CA THR A 398 -18.62 0.27 2.98
C THR A 398 -18.32 1.22 4.14
N GLU A 399 -17.43 0.80 5.02
CA GLU A 399 -16.58 1.74 5.76
C GLU A 399 -15.53 2.36 4.81
N GLU A 400 -14.93 3.48 5.21
CA GLU A 400 -14.25 4.44 4.32
C GLU A 400 -13.03 3.83 3.60
N MET A 401 -13.13 3.64 2.29
CA MET A 401 -12.11 3.04 1.43
C MET A 401 -10.96 4.01 1.12
N PRO A 402 -9.76 3.49 0.78
CA PRO A 402 -8.65 4.27 0.26
C PRO A 402 -9.02 5.02 -1.04
N PRO A 403 -8.53 6.26 -1.25
CA PRO A 403 -8.84 7.05 -2.45
C PRO A 403 -8.55 6.34 -3.78
N GLN A 404 -7.49 5.53 -3.85
CA GLN A 404 -7.16 4.75 -5.06
C GLN A 404 -8.10 3.55 -5.23
N ASP A 405 -8.39 2.80 -4.16
CA ASP A 405 -9.32 1.66 -4.19
C ASP A 405 -10.72 2.06 -4.66
N VAL A 406 -11.19 3.28 -4.32
CA VAL A 406 -12.47 3.84 -4.80
C VAL A 406 -12.49 3.95 -6.33
N VAL A 407 -11.40 4.40 -6.94
CA VAL A 407 -11.27 4.56 -8.41
C VAL A 407 -11.10 3.19 -9.07
N ASP A 408 -10.15 2.40 -8.61
CA ASP A 408 -9.78 1.12 -9.21
C ASP A 408 -10.92 0.10 -9.10
N ALA A 409 -11.62 0.04 -7.97
CA ALA A 409 -12.75 -0.87 -7.80
C ALA A 409 -14.02 -0.37 -8.49
N GLY A 410 -14.20 0.94 -8.66
CA GLY A 410 -15.27 1.51 -9.48
C GLY A 410 -15.14 1.08 -10.95
N GLN A 411 -13.94 1.17 -11.51
CA GLN A 411 -13.66 0.71 -12.88
C GLN A 411 -13.73 -0.82 -13.01
N GLN A 412 -13.14 -1.58 -12.08
CA GLN A 412 -13.29 -3.05 -12.07
C GLN A 412 -14.76 -3.48 -12.02
N LEU A 413 -15.60 -2.84 -11.18
CA LEU A 413 -17.02 -3.18 -11.06
C LEU A 413 -17.79 -2.87 -12.35
N LYS A 414 -17.47 -1.78 -13.05
CA LYS A 414 -18.02 -1.46 -14.38
C LYS A 414 -17.78 -2.58 -15.38
N ASP A 415 -16.51 -2.98 -15.54
CA ASP A 415 -16.09 -3.95 -16.54
C ASP A 415 -16.61 -5.36 -16.22
N LEU A 416 -16.62 -5.72 -14.93
CA LEU A 416 -17.21 -6.97 -14.44
C LEU A 416 -18.72 -7.04 -14.66
N ILE A 417 -19.46 -5.93 -14.51
CA ILE A 417 -20.91 -5.89 -14.78
C ILE A 417 -21.18 -5.97 -16.29
N LEU A 418 -20.42 -5.27 -17.13
CA LEU A 418 -20.52 -5.39 -18.60
C LEU A 418 -20.33 -6.85 -19.06
N LEU A 419 -19.30 -7.54 -18.57
CA LEU A 419 -19.05 -8.94 -18.87
C LEU A 419 -20.18 -9.89 -18.42
N VAL A 420 -20.86 -9.58 -17.30
CA VAL A 420 -22.02 -10.36 -16.83
C VAL A 420 -23.23 -10.13 -17.72
N LEU A 421 -23.52 -8.88 -18.10
CA LEU A 421 -24.65 -8.53 -18.96
C LEU A 421 -24.50 -9.14 -20.37
N GLU A 422 -23.30 -9.09 -20.95
CA GLU A 422 -23.00 -9.72 -22.24
C GLU A 422 -23.11 -11.25 -22.15
N LYS A 423 -22.41 -11.89 -21.19
CA LYS A 423 -22.48 -13.34 -20.93
C LYS A 423 -23.92 -13.83 -20.83
N GLN A 424 -24.75 -13.09 -20.11
CA GLN A 424 -26.14 -13.44 -19.84
C GLN A 424 -27.15 -12.84 -20.84
N ARG A 425 -26.67 -12.19 -21.91
CA ARG A 425 -27.48 -11.65 -23.02
C ARG A 425 -28.59 -10.70 -22.57
N LEU A 426 -28.34 -9.93 -21.52
CA LEU A 426 -29.24 -8.88 -21.06
C LEU A 426 -28.93 -7.61 -21.85
N SER A 427 -29.83 -7.18 -22.73
CA SER A 427 -29.71 -5.90 -23.43
C SER A 427 -29.79 -4.72 -22.46
N HIS A 428 -28.93 -3.73 -22.66
CA HIS A 428 -28.82 -2.53 -21.84
C HIS A 428 -28.40 -1.32 -22.69
N GLY A 429 -28.54 -0.12 -22.12
CA GLY A 429 -27.98 1.13 -22.61
C GLY A 429 -26.58 1.39 -22.04
N GLU A 430 -26.29 2.61 -21.63
CA GLU A 430 -24.99 2.96 -21.05
C GLU A 430 -24.78 2.31 -19.67
N VAL A 431 -23.55 1.87 -19.39
CA VAL A 431 -23.12 1.43 -18.06
C VAL A 431 -22.13 2.44 -17.50
N GLN A 432 -22.51 3.06 -16.39
CA GLN A 432 -21.71 4.05 -15.68
C GLN A 432 -21.35 3.53 -14.29
N ALA A 433 -20.20 3.98 -13.78
CA ALA A 433 -19.74 3.64 -12.45
C ALA A 433 -19.23 4.88 -11.73
N PHE A 434 -19.47 4.94 -10.43
CA PHE A 434 -19.14 6.08 -9.58
C PHE A 434 -18.58 5.61 -8.24
N GLY A 435 -17.76 6.45 -7.62
CA GLY A 435 -17.10 6.17 -6.37
C GLY A 435 -17.25 7.31 -5.37
N THR A 436 -17.50 6.95 -4.12
CA THR A 436 -17.32 7.78 -2.92
C THR A 436 -16.52 6.96 -1.91
N PRO A 437 -15.83 7.55 -0.91
CA PRO A 437 -15.11 6.76 0.10
C PRO A 437 -15.96 5.67 0.75
N ARG A 438 -17.29 5.80 0.84
CA ARG A 438 -18.16 4.78 1.45
C ARG A 438 -19.03 4.00 0.47
N ARG A 439 -18.87 4.18 -0.85
CA ARG A 439 -19.71 3.53 -1.88
C ARG A 439 -18.97 3.24 -3.17
N LEU A 440 -19.13 2.02 -3.67
CA LEU A 440 -19.00 1.71 -5.10
C LEU A 440 -20.41 1.65 -5.70
N LEU A 441 -20.63 2.32 -6.82
CA LEU A 441 -21.94 2.46 -7.47
C LEU A 441 -21.83 2.10 -8.95
N VAL A 442 -22.75 1.29 -9.46
CA VAL A 442 -22.96 1.09 -10.90
C VAL A 442 -24.41 1.38 -11.25
N SER A 443 -24.60 2.13 -12.33
CA SER A 443 -25.88 2.29 -13.02
C SER A 443 -25.84 1.63 -14.40
N VAL A 444 -26.94 1.01 -14.79
CA VAL A 444 -27.15 0.37 -16.10
C VAL A 444 -28.45 0.91 -16.67
N GLU A 445 -28.33 1.85 -17.61
CA GLU A 445 -29.48 2.47 -18.26
C GLU A 445 -30.26 1.46 -19.11
N ASN A 446 -31.58 1.64 -19.21
CA ASN A 446 -32.47 0.85 -20.07
C ASN A 446 -32.25 -0.69 -20.00
N LEU A 447 -31.94 -1.24 -18.82
CA LEU A 447 -31.76 -2.68 -18.65
C LEU A 447 -33.08 -3.41 -18.92
N CYS A 448 -33.04 -4.37 -19.85
CA CYS A 448 -34.18 -5.23 -20.16
C CYS A 448 -34.55 -6.17 -19.00
N THR A 449 -35.80 -6.61 -19.00
CA THR A 449 -36.42 -7.40 -17.92
C THR A 449 -36.20 -8.90 -18.07
N LYS A 450 -35.77 -9.36 -19.25
CA LYS A 450 -35.58 -10.76 -19.66
C LYS A 450 -34.33 -10.90 -20.53
N GLN A 451 -33.65 -12.05 -20.44
CA GLN A 451 -32.55 -12.37 -21.35
C GLN A 451 -33.01 -12.40 -22.81
N ALA A 452 -32.15 -12.01 -23.75
CA ALA A 452 -32.41 -12.26 -25.16
C ALA A 452 -32.47 -13.76 -25.45
N GLU A 453 -33.52 -14.19 -26.15
CA GLU A 453 -33.74 -15.58 -26.55
C GLU A 453 -32.57 -16.08 -27.41
N LYS A 454 -32.25 -17.37 -27.29
CA LYS A 454 -31.13 -17.98 -28.01
C LYS A 454 -31.52 -19.33 -28.57
N GLU A 455 -31.51 -19.45 -29.89
CA GLU A 455 -31.55 -20.74 -30.58
C GLU A 455 -30.23 -21.47 -30.33
N ILE A 456 -30.28 -22.67 -29.74
CA ILE A 456 -29.12 -23.54 -29.51
C ILE A 456 -29.33 -24.91 -30.18
N GLU A 457 -28.28 -25.40 -30.85
CA GLU A 457 -28.32 -26.68 -31.57
C GLU A 457 -27.76 -27.81 -30.69
N VAL A 458 -28.65 -28.58 -30.05
CA VAL A 458 -28.31 -29.69 -29.14
C VAL A 458 -28.20 -31.02 -29.88
N ARG A 459 -27.09 -31.73 -29.66
CA ARG A 459 -26.85 -33.08 -30.19
C ARG A 459 -27.65 -34.13 -29.42
N GLY A 460 -28.46 -34.89 -30.15
CA GLY A 460 -29.22 -36.04 -29.67
C GLY A 460 -28.51 -37.39 -29.92
N PRO A 461 -29.26 -38.50 -29.98
CA PRO A 461 -28.69 -39.82 -30.22
C PRO A 461 -28.13 -39.99 -31.66
N PRO A 462 -27.22 -40.95 -31.88
CA PRO A 462 -26.85 -41.40 -33.22
C PRO A 462 -28.07 -41.84 -34.02
N VAL A 463 -28.13 -41.57 -35.32
CA VAL A 463 -29.25 -41.97 -36.18
C VAL A 463 -29.48 -43.49 -36.14
N SER A 464 -28.39 -44.26 -36.09
CA SER A 464 -28.38 -45.73 -35.93
C SER A 464 -28.90 -46.26 -34.57
N LYS A 465 -29.21 -45.38 -33.62
CA LYS A 465 -29.93 -45.70 -32.37
C LYS A 465 -31.27 -44.96 -32.25
N ALA A 466 -31.51 -43.97 -33.11
CA ALA A 466 -32.70 -43.12 -33.10
C ALA A 466 -33.86 -43.70 -33.91
N PHE A 467 -33.57 -44.49 -34.94
CA PHE A 467 -34.56 -45.21 -35.74
C PHE A 467 -34.28 -46.72 -35.75
N ASP A 468 -35.33 -47.52 -35.93
CA ASP A 468 -35.23 -48.97 -36.09
C ASP A 468 -35.06 -49.41 -37.56
N ASN A 469 -34.95 -50.73 -37.78
CA ASN A 469 -34.78 -51.33 -39.11
C ASN A 469 -36.02 -51.16 -40.03
N GLN A 470 -37.12 -50.59 -39.54
CA GLN A 470 -38.34 -50.29 -40.28
C GLN A 470 -38.52 -48.77 -40.50
N GLY A 471 -37.61 -47.95 -39.96
CA GLY A 471 -37.64 -46.49 -40.05
C GLY A 471 -38.44 -45.80 -38.93
N ASN A 472 -38.98 -46.55 -37.96
CA ASN A 472 -39.74 -45.96 -36.85
C ASN A 472 -38.80 -45.37 -35.81
N ALA A 473 -39.24 -44.31 -35.14
CA ALA A 473 -38.48 -43.69 -34.05
C ALA A 473 -38.38 -44.62 -32.82
N THR A 474 -37.19 -44.74 -32.25
CA THR A 474 -36.97 -45.51 -31.02
C THR A 474 -37.24 -44.67 -29.77
N LYS A 475 -37.38 -45.33 -28.62
CA LYS A 475 -37.45 -44.67 -27.29
C LYS A 475 -36.30 -43.69 -27.01
N ALA A 476 -35.16 -43.80 -27.70
CA ALA A 476 -34.06 -42.85 -27.58
C ALA A 476 -34.36 -41.52 -28.31
N ALA A 477 -35.01 -41.58 -29.47
CA ALA A 477 -35.50 -40.39 -30.17
C ALA A 477 -36.72 -39.79 -29.45
N GLU A 478 -37.71 -40.60 -29.07
CA GLU A 478 -38.88 -40.13 -28.29
C GLU A 478 -38.48 -39.46 -26.97
N GLY A 479 -37.50 -40.05 -26.25
CA GLY A 479 -36.98 -39.50 -25.00
C GLY A 479 -36.19 -38.20 -25.18
N PHE A 480 -35.54 -38.02 -26.33
CA PHE A 480 -34.87 -36.77 -26.70
C PHE A 480 -35.92 -35.68 -27.03
N CYS A 481 -36.94 -36.00 -27.84
CA CYS A 481 -38.07 -35.11 -28.12
C CYS A 481 -38.79 -34.65 -26.84
N ARG A 482 -39.13 -35.59 -25.94
CA ARG A 482 -39.79 -35.27 -24.66
C ARG A 482 -38.94 -34.42 -23.72
N ARG A 483 -37.60 -34.54 -23.75
CA ARG A 483 -36.71 -33.72 -22.91
C ARG A 483 -36.78 -32.24 -23.26
N TYR A 484 -36.99 -31.92 -24.53
CA TYR A 484 -36.95 -30.57 -25.07
C TYR A 484 -38.31 -30.06 -25.59
N SER A 485 -39.39 -30.82 -25.37
CA SER A 485 -40.76 -30.49 -25.81
C SER A 485 -40.92 -30.22 -27.32
N ILE A 486 -40.10 -30.87 -28.15
CA ILE A 486 -40.07 -30.71 -29.60
C ILE A 486 -40.75 -31.89 -30.33
N PRO A 487 -41.38 -31.67 -31.50
CA PRO A 487 -41.86 -32.75 -32.35
C PRO A 487 -40.69 -33.56 -32.94
N LEU A 488 -40.98 -34.76 -33.46
CA LEU A 488 -39.96 -35.65 -34.01
C LEU A 488 -39.50 -35.19 -35.42
N ASP A 489 -40.36 -34.46 -36.12
CA ASP A 489 -40.15 -33.97 -37.48
C ASP A 489 -39.22 -32.74 -37.54
N SER A 490 -38.94 -32.08 -36.41
CA SER A 490 -38.01 -30.94 -36.32
C SER A 490 -36.57 -31.35 -35.98
N LEU A 491 -36.22 -32.64 -36.16
CA LEU A 491 -34.88 -33.17 -35.90
C LEU A 491 -34.05 -33.21 -37.19
N ASN A 492 -32.97 -32.43 -37.22
CA ASN A 492 -32.02 -32.42 -38.34
C ASN A 492 -30.97 -33.53 -38.18
N ARG A 493 -30.44 -34.05 -39.28
CA ARG A 493 -29.32 -35.01 -39.29
C ARG A 493 -28.02 -34.30 -39.65
N LYS A 494 -26.92 -34.65 -38.97
CA LYS A 494 -25.59 -34.05 -39.16
C LYS A 494 -24.50 -35.05 -38.80
N ILE A 495 -23.40 -35.04 -39.54
CA ILE A 495 -22.31 -36.02 -39.41
C ILE A 495 -21.18 -35.42 -38.56
N ASP A 496 -21.02 -35.93 -37.33
CA ASP A 496 -19.86 -35.64 -36.48
C ASP A 496 -18.79 -36.73 -36.71
N GLY A 497 -17.77 -36.39 -37.49
CA GLY A 497 -16.65 -37.28 -37.81
C GLY A 497 -17.05 -38.50 -38.64
N LYS A 498 -17.30 -39.64 -37.99
CA LYS A 498 -17.72 -40.91 -38.64
C LYS A 498 -19.14 -41.35 -38.26
N THR A 499 -19.88 -40.57 -37.48
CA THR A 499 -21.21 -40.95 -36.97
C THR A 499 -22.24 -39.87 -37.29
N GLU A 500 -23.36 -40.27 -37.89
CA GLU A 500 -24.51 -39.39 -38.07
C GLU A 500 -25.31 -39.31 -36.76
N TYR A 501 -25.56 -38.10 -36.28
CA TYR A 501 -26.39 -37.83 -35.10
C TYR A 501 -27.61 -36.99 -35.49
N LEU A 502 -28.67 -37.10 -34.68
CA LEU A 502 -29.75 -36.13 -34.70
C LEU A 502 -29.36 -34.88 -33.92
N TYR A 503 -29.82 -33.72 -34.37
CA TYR A 503 -29.72 -32.44 -33.67
C TYR A 503 -31.09 -31.78 -33.66
N ALA A 504 -31.42 -31.18 -32.53
CA ALA A 504 -32.55 -30.26 -32.42
C ALA A 504 -32.03 -28.84 -32.28
N ARG A 505 -32.75 -27.90 -32.89
CA ARG A 505 -32.66 -26.50 -32.49
C ARG A 505 -33.75 -26.24 -31.46
N ILE A 506 -33.36 -25.66 -30.34
CA ILE A 506 -34.27 -25.33 -29.23
C ILE A 506 -34.05 -23.87 -28.83
N MET A 507 -35.11 -23.20 -28.40
CA MET A 507 -35.00 -21.89 -27.78
C MET A 507 -34.65 -22.08 -26.31
N GLU A 508 -33.48 -21.60 -25.89
CA GLU A 508 -33.10 -21.54 -24.47
C GLU A 508 -34.03 -20.56 -23.75
N SER A 509 -34.73 -21.04 -22.72
CA SER A 509 -35.77 -20.26 -22.02
C SER A 509 -35.17 -19.01 -21.36
N ALA A 510 -35.61 -17.83 -21.81
CA ALA A 510 -35.16 -16.56 -21.25
C ALA A 510 -35.58 -16.42 -19.78
N ARG A 511 -34.59 -16.25 -18.89
CA ARG A 511 -34.81 -15.93 -17.47
C ARG A 511 -35.08 -14.44 -17.29
N LEU A 512 -35.65 -14.06 -16.15
CA LEU A 512 -35.78 -12.65 -15.77
C LEU A 512 -34.43 -12.07 -15.34
N ALA A 513 -34.20 -10.78 -15.62
CA ALA A 513 -32.99 -10.07 -15.20
C ALA A 513 -32.77 -10.16 -13.68
N VAL A 514 -33.85 -10.06 -12.89
CA VAL A 514 -33.79 -10.21 -11.42
C VAL A 514 -33.23 -11.57 -10.97
N GLU A 515 -33.61 -12.67 -11.64
CA GLU A 515 -33.14 -14.02 -11.30
C GLU A 515 -31.66 -14.20 -11.64
N VAL A 516 -31.25 -13.66 -12.79
CA VAL A 516 -29.88 -13.74 -13.30
C VAL A 516 -28.92 -12.90 -12.46
N LEU A 517 -29.32 -11.67 -12.12
CA LEU A 517 -28.51 -10.76 -11.30
C LEU A 517 -28.41 -11.27 -9.85
N SER A 518 -29.49 -11.79 -9.26
CA SER A 518 -29.44 -12.41 -7.92
C SER A 518 -28.47 -13.60 -7.83
N GLU A 519 -28.21 -14.30 -8.94
CA GLU A 519 -27.26 -15.42 -9.01
C GLU A 519 -25.82 -14.96 -9.32
N GLU A 520 -25.63 -14.09 -10.31
CA GLU A 520 -24.29 -13.69 -10.77
C GLU A 520 -23.63 -12.65 -9.84
N LEU A 521 -24.37 -11.68 -9.30
CA LEU A 521 -23.80 -10.52 -8.59
C LEU A 521 -22.90 -10.90 -7.40
N PRO A 522 -23.24 -11.86 -6.51
CA PRO A 522 -22.33 -12.30 -5.45
C PRO A 522 -20.98 -12.81 -5.99
N SER A 523 -20.99 -13.53 -7.12
CA SER A 523 -19.76 -14.02 -7.78
C SER A 523 -18.99 -12.92 -8.49
N THR A 524 -19.63 -11.80 -8.79
CA THR A 524 -19.08 -10.65 -9.52
C THR A 524 -18.40 -9.70 -8.55
N ILE A 525 -19.04 -9.39 -7.42
CA ILE A 525 -18.43 -8.60 -6.33
C ILE A 525 -17.21 -9.35 -5.75
N ALA A 526 -17.25 -10.69 -5.67
CA ALA A 526 -16.13 -11.52 -5.24
C ALA A 526 -14.88 -11.46 -6.15
N LYS A 527 -14.95 -10.87 -7.34
CA LYS A 527 -13.81 -10.72 -8.27
C LYS A 527 -13.09 -9.38 -8.13
N LEU A 528 -13.62 -8.44 -7.34
CA LEU A 528 -12.95 -7.17 -7.08
C LEU A 528 -11.63 -7.40 -6.36
N SER A 529 -10.56 -6.83 -6.90
CA SER A 529 -9.18 -7.00 -6.43
C SER A 529 -8.60 -5.68 -5.93
N PHE A 530 -7.76 -5.76 -4.89
CA PHE A 530 -7.24 -4.60 -4.17
C PHE A 530 -5.76 -4.85 -3.77
N PRO A 531 -4.92 -3.80 -3.63
CA PRO A 531 -3.51 -3.96 -3.23
C PRO A 531 -3.33 -4.53 -1.82
N LYS A 532 -4.28 -4.25 -0.92
CA LYS A 532 -4.43 -4.89 0.40
C LYS A 532 -5.91 -5.27 0.59
N SER A 533 -6.18 -6.25 1.43
CA SER A 533 -7.55 -6.61 1.81
C SER A 533 -7.60 -7.16 3.23
N MET A 534 -8.78 -7.05 3.83
CA MET A 534 -9.07 -7.50 5.19
C MET A 534 -10.34 -8.34 5.25
N ARG A 535 -10.42 -9.19 6.27
CA ARG A 535 -11.67 -9.78 6.76
C ARG A 535 -12.21 -8.95 7.93
N TRP A 536 -13.50 -9.10 8.17
CA TRP A 536 -14.21 -8.61 9.38
C TRP A 536 -15.03 -9.78 9.95
N ASN A 537 -16.32 -9.59 10.25
CA ASN A 537 -17.28 -10.67 10.55
C ASN A 537 -17.68 -11.50 9.31
N SER A 538 -16.72 -11.77 8.43
CA SER A 538 -16.91 -12.47 7.16
C SER A 538 -15.59 -13.11 6.76
N GLN A 539 -15.65 -14.32 6.19
CA GLN A 539 -14.46 -14.97 5.63
C GLN A 539 -14.10 -14.42 4.22
N ILE A 540 -14.94 -13.55 3.64
CA ILE A 540 -14.64 -12.80 2.41
C ILE A 540 -13.63 -11.69 2.72
N MET A 541 -12.67 -11.49 1.80
CA MET A 541 -11.73 -10.39 1.84
C MET A 541 -12.23 -9.23 0.96
N PHE A 542 -12.06 -8.00 1.43
CA PHE A 542 -12.36 -6.77 0.69
C PHE A 542 -11.43 -5.64 1.16
N SER A 543 -11.41 -4.48 0.49
CA SER A 543 -10.62 -3.32 0.95
C SER A 543 -10.99 -2.87 2.36
N ARG A 544 -12.30 -2.74 2.64
CA ARG A 544 -12.90 -2.35 3.93
C ARG A 544 -14.24 -3.08 4.16
N PRO A 545 -14.77 -3.14 5.39
CA PRO A 545 -16.02 -3.85 5.68
C PRO A 545 -17.21 -3.33 4.87
N ILE A 546 -17.92 -4.24 4.21
CA ILE A 546 -19.23 -3.95 3.60
C ILE A 546 -20.28 -3.90 4.71
N ARG A 547 -21.09 -2.85 4.73
CA ARG A 547 -22.10 -2.57 5.77
C ARG A 547 -23.53 -2.47 5.22
N TRP A 548 -23.72 -2.12 3.94
CA TRP A 548 -25.03 -2.23 3.26
C TRP A 548 -24.85 -2.55 1.77
N ILE A 549 -25.91 -3.07 1.15
CA ILE A 549 -25.99 -3.28 -0.30
C ILE A 549 -27.39 -2.85 -0.74
N LEU A 550 -27.47 -1.96 -1.74
CA LEU A 550 -28.71 -1.61 -2.41
C LEU A 550 -28.65 -2.14 -3.84
N ALA A 551 -29.72 -2.80 -4.29
CA ALA A 551 -29.81 -3.35 -5.63
C ALA A 551 -31.25 -3.24 -6.14
N LEU A 552 -31.49 -2.35 -7.11
CA LEU A 552 -32.82 -1.99 -7.62
C LEU A 552 -32.84 -2.04 -9.14
N HIS A 553 -33.81 -2.74 -9.74
CA HIS A 553 -34.16 -2.66 -11.16
C HIS A 553 -35.55 -2.00 -11.24
N GLY A 554 -35.59 -0.72 -11.62
CA GLY A 554 -36.76 0.10 -11.37
C GLY A 554 -37.11 0.14 -9.88
N ASP A 555 -38.35 -0.17 -9.51
CA ASP A 555 -38.84 -0.33 -8.12
C ASP A 555 -38.74 -1.78 -7.58
N VAL A 556 -38.11 -2.70 -8.33
CA VAL A 556 -37.92 -4.10 -7.92
C VAL A 556 -36.54 -4.28 -7.28
N VAL A 557 -36.50 -4.67 -6.00
CA VAL A 557 -35.26 -5.11 -5.34
C VAL A 557 -34.75 -6.39 -6.00
N VAL A 558 -33.44 -6.48 -6.24
CA VAL A 558 -32.74 -7.67 -6.73
C VAL A 558 -32.11 -8.40 -5.52
N PRO A 559 -32.73 -9.46 -4.97
CA PRO A 559 -32.38 -9.99 -3.66
C PRO A 559 -31.21 -11.01 -3.74
N PHE A 560 -30.09 -10.69 -3.12
CA PHE A 560 -28.93 -11.57 -2.96
C PHE A 560 -28.20 -11.29 -1.63
N MET A 561 -27.39 -12.24 -1.19
CA MET A 561 -26.56 -12.10 0.02
C MET A 561 -25.08 -12.04 -0.37
N PHE A 562 -24.32 -11.08 0.17
CA PHE A 562 -22.87 -11.02 0.04
C PHE A 562 -22.21 -10.54 1.34
N ALA A 563 -21.14 -11.22 1.77
CA ALA A 563 -20.39 -10.92 3.00
C ALA A 563 -21.24 -10.77 4.29
N GLY A 564 -22.38 -11.47 4.37
CA GLY A 564 -23.33 -11.39 5.49
C GLY A 564 -24.37 -10.27 5.38
N VAL A 565 -24.33 -9.48 4.30
CA VAL A 565 -25.26 -8.38 4.00
C VAL A 565 -26.24 -8.82 2.92
N LEU A 566 -27.54 -8.64 3.19
CA LEU A 566 -28.64 -8.85 2.24
C LEU A 566 -28.87 -7.57 1.43
N SER A 567 -29.01 -7.67 0.11
CA SER A 567 -29.36 -6.52 -0.72
C SER A 567 -30.80 -6.04 -0.50
N GLY A 568 -30.99 -4.72 -0.55
CA GLY A 568 -32.28 -4.08 -0.34
C GLY A 568 -32.44 -2.77 -1.10
N ASN A 569 -33.24 -1.86 -0.52
CA ASN A 569 -33.49 -0.51 -1.04
C ASN A 569 -33.08 0.60 -0.06
N LEU A 570 -32.24 0.27 0.92
CA LEU A 570 -31.71 1.21 1.90
C LEU A 570 -30.28 1.61 1.53
N SER A 571 -30.05 2.92 1.49
CA SER A 571 -28.73 3.56 1.44
C SER A 571 -28.52 4.36 2.73
N TYR A 572 -27.35 4.97 2.90
CA TYR A 572 -26.98 5.68 4.12
C TYR A 572 -26.48 7.10 3.84
N GLY A 573 -26.80 8.01 4.74
CA GLY A 573 -26.33 9.40 4.75
C GLY A 573 -24.91 9.53 5.31
N LEU A 574 -24.50 10.77 5.55
CA LEU A 574 -23.25 11.09 6.26
C LEU A 574 -23.39 10.79 7.77
N ARG A 575 -22.34 10.30 8.41
CA ARG A 575 -22.39 9.85 9.83
C ARG A 575 -22.68 10.98 10.82
N ASN A 576 -22.32 12.23 10.48
CA ASN A 576 -22.59 13.46 11.22
C ASN A 576 -23.94 14.11 10.87
N THR A 577 -24.97 13.31 10.56
CA THR A 577 -26.32 13.84 10.24
C THR A 577 -27.46 13.06 10.94
N PRO A 578 -28.57 13.72 11.33
CA PRO A 578 -29.67 13.04 12.03
C PRO A 578 -30.42 11.98 11.21
N SER A 579 -30.36 12.05 9.88
CA SER A 579 -31.06 11.14 8.95
C SER A 579 -30.09 10.19 8.25
N ALA A 580 -29.32 9.45 9.03
CA ALA A 580 -28.24 8.59 8.55
C ALA A 580 -28.68 7.39 7.69
N THR A 581 -29.98 7.08 7.58
CA THR A 581 -30.52 6.02 6.72
C THR A 581 -31.53 6.59 5.73
N LEU A 582 -31.37 6.22 4.46
CA LEU A 582 -32.10 6.75 3.31
C LEU A 582 -32.85 5.61 2.61
N THR A 583 -34.16 5.74 2.45
CA THR A 583 -34.95 4.80 1.65
C THR A 583 -34.98 5.27 0.20
N VAL A 584 -34.67 4.37 -0.73
CA VAL A 584 -34.76 4.61 -2.18
C VAL A 584 -35.96 3.82 -2.70
N GLU A 585 -36.91 4.50 -3.35
CA GLU A 585 -38.17 3.88 -3.80
C GLU A 585 -38.01 3.19 -5.16
N SER A 586 -37.16 3.74 -6.03
CA SER A 586 -36.76 3.12 -7.29
C SER A 586 -35.35 3.53 -7.72
N ALA A 587 -34.74 2.76 -8.62
CA ALA A 587 -33.43 3.08 -9.21
C ALA A 587 -33.39 4.50 -9.80
N GLU A 588 -34.45 4.94 -10.49
CA GLU A 588 -34.55 6.30 -11.07
C GLU A 588 -34.60 7.40 -10.01
N SER A 589 -35.02 7.09 -8.78
CA SER A 589 -35.02 8.04 -7.66
C SER A 589 -33.64 8.22 -7.02
N TYR A 590 -32.71 7.27 -7.20
CA TYR A 590 -31.46 7.17 -6.43
C TYR A 590 -30.63 8.47 -6.43
N ALA A 591 -30.33 9.03 -7.62
CA ALA A 591 -29.49 10.23 -7.74
C ALA A 591 -30.14 11.47 -7.09
N LYS A 592 -31.48 11.53 -7.07
CA LYS A 592 -32.23 12.58 -6.37
C LYS A 592 -32.17 12.40 -4.84
N VAL A 593 -32.28 11.16 -4.35
CA VAL A 593 -32.17 10.85 -2.91
C VAL A 593 -30.77 11.19 -2.39
N MET A 594 -29.71 10.79 -3.11
CA MET A 594 -28.31 11.12 -2.74
C MET A 594 -28.07 12.64 -2.71
N ARG A 595 -28.47 13.35 -3.78
CA ARG A 595 -28.30 14.81 -3.87
C ARG A 595 -29.10 15.55 -2.78
N ASN A 596 -30.29 15.08 -2.42
CA ASN A 596 -31.07 15.61 -1.31
C ASN A 596 -30.42 15.37 0.07
N ALA A 597 -29.66 14.27 0.22
CA ALA A 597 -28.85 14.00 1.41
C ALA A 597 -27.48 14.72 1.39
N GLY A 598 -27.23 15.59 0.41
CA GLY A 598 -25.97 16.33 0.26
C GLY A 598 -24.81 15.54 -0.36
N ILE A 599 -25.03 14.28 -0.75
CA ILE A 599 -24.01 13.38 -1.30
C ILE A 599 -23.90 13.59 -2.82
N ASN A 600 -22.71 14.01 -3.26
CA ASN A 600 -22.34 14.11 -4.67
C ASN A 600 -21.63 12.80 -5.10
N VAL A 601 -22.34 11.86 -5.73
CA VAL A 601 -21.73 10.55 -6.12
C VAL A 601 -20.75 10.66 -7.29
N GLU A 602 -20.94 11.63 -8.18
CA GLU A 602 -20.11 11.85 -9.37
C GLU A 602 -18.76 12.50 -9.00
N ILE A 603 -17.65 11.83 -9.34
CA ILE A 603 -16.28 12.29 -9.00
C ILE A 603 -15.99 13.64 -9.66
N GLU A 604 -16.31 13.81 -10.94
CA GLU A 604 -16.05 15.07 -11.66
C GLU A 604 -16.94 16.23 -11.17
N GLU A 605 -18.19 15.96 -10.71
CA GLU A 605 -19.03 16.98 -10.05
C GLU A 605 -18.38 17.42 -8.72
N ARG A 606 -17.91 16.47 -7.89
CA ARG A 606 -17.16 16.80 -6.66
C ARG A 606 -15.87 17.58 -6.95
N LYS A 607 -15.10 17.15 -7.95
CA LYS A 607 -13.82 17.76 -8.36
C LYS A 607 -14.02 19.21 -8.82
N LYS A 608 -15.00 19.45 -9.69
CA LYS A 608 -15.42 20.78 -10.12
C LYS A 608 -15.85 21.65 -8.95
N LYS A 609 -16.71 21.14 -8.05
CA LYS A 609 -17.20 21.85 -6.86
C LYS A 609 -16.05 22.26 -5.92
N ILE A 610 -15.06 21.39 -5.70
CA ILE A 610 -13.85 21.70 -4.93
C ILE A 610 -13.04 22.81 -5.63
N LEU A 611 -12.78 22.67 -6.93
CA LEU A 611 -12.02 23.66 -7.72
C LEU A 611 -12.67 25.05 -7.71
N GLU A 612 -13.97 25.14 -8.00
CA GLU A 612 -14.69 26.42 -8.11
C GLU A 612 -14.75 27.15 -6.77
N LEU A 613 -15.16 26.47 -5.69
CA LEU A 613 -15.27 27.07 -4.35
C LEU A 613 -13.89 27.43 -3.78
N SER A 614 -12.87 26.57 -3.93
CA SER A 614 -11.51 26.87 -3.47
C SER A 614 -10.92 28.08 -4.18
N ASN A 615 -11.14 28.23 -5.49
CA ASN A 615 -10.66 29.39 -6.24
C ASN A 615 -11.41 30.69 -5.89
N VAL A 616 -12.66 30.63 -5.44
CA VAL A 616 -13.36 31.79 -4.87
C VAL A 616 -12.73 32.18 -3.53
N LEU A 617 -12.44 31.21 -2.66
CA LEU A 617 -11.78 31.46 -1.37
C LEU A 617 -10.37 32.03 -1.53
N ALA A 618 -9.55 31.48 -2.44
CA ALA A 618 -8.19 32.00 -2.69
C ALA A 618 -8.22 33.45 -3.23
N LYS A 619 -9.16 33.77 -4.13
CA LYS A 619 -9.33 35.15 -4.63
C LYS A 619 -9.73 36.13 -3.53
N SER A 620 -10.42 35.70 -2.47
CA SER A 620 -10.77 36.57 -1.33
C SER A 620 -9.55 37.06 -0.53
N VAL A 621 -8.40 36.40 -0.68
CA VAL A 621 -7.10 36.81 -0.09
C VAL A 621 -6.08 37.27 -1.14
N ASN A 622 -6.53 37.60 -2.36
CA ASN A 622 -5.70 37.99 -3.51
C ASN A 622 -4.65 36.94 -3.92
N GLY A 623 -5.02 35.66 -3.85
CA GLY A 623 -4.16 34.56 -4.30
C GLY A 623 -4.88 33.55 -5.19
N HIS A 624 -4.12 32.55 -5.64
CA HIS A 624 -4.60 31.41 -6.41
C HIS A 624 -4.19 30.09 -5.73
N THR A 625 -4.99 29.04 -5.94
CA THR A 625 -4.81 27.75 -5.27
C THR A 625 -3.79 26.87 -6.01
N LEU A 626 -2.78 26.37 -5.32
CA LEU A 626 -1.77 25.46 -5.87
C LEU A 626 -2.27 24.00 -5.84
N PHE A 627 -3.10 23.66 -6.83
CA PHE A 627 -3.47 22.28 -7.12
C PHE A 627 -2.29 21.53 -7.73
N LYS A 628 -1.70 20.61 -6.97
CA LYS A 628 -0.77 19.60 -7.50
C LYS A 628 -1.58 18.42 -8.03
N GLU A 629 -1.17 17.89 -9.18
CA GLU A 629 -1.77 16.68 -9.77
C GLU A 629 -1.73 15.51 -8.76
N GLY A 630 -2.79 14.69 -8.76
CA GLY A 630 -2.99 13.60 -7.80
C GLY A 630 -3.55 14.04 -6.44
N LEU A 631 -3.15 15.19 -5.88
CA LEU A 631 -3.68 15.62 -4.56
C LEU A 631 -5.17 15.96 -4.61
N LEU A 632 -5.63 16.59 -5.70
CA LEU A 632 -7.05 16.87 -5.88
C LEU A 632 -7.86 15.56 -6.05
N ASP A 633 -7.28 14.58 -6.74
CA ASP A 633 -7.88 13.26 -7.01
C ASP A 633 -7.88 12.36 -5.77
N GLU A 634 -6.96 12.58 -4.83
CA GLU A 634 -6.99 12.02 -3.48
C GLU A 634 -8.09 12.69 -2.64
N VAL A 635 -8.09 14.02 -2.54
CA VAL A 635 -9.06 14.78 -1.73
C VAL A 635 -10.51 14.56 -2.18
N VAL A 636 -10.78 14.50 -3.49
CA VAL A 636 -12.14 14.26 -4.02
C VAL A 636 -12.68 12.86 -3.67
N ASN A 637 -11.81 11.91 -3.31
CA ASN A 637 -12.17 10.56 -2.87
C ASN A 637 -12.01 10.35 -1.36
N LEU A 638 -11.63 11.39 -0.60
CA LEU A 638 -11.72 11.44 0.87
C LEU A 638 -13.03 12.06 1.38
N VAL A 639 -13.87 12.63 0.49
CA VAL A 639 -15.12 13.33 0.86
C VAL A 639 -16.27 12.98 -0.09
N GLU A 640 -17.50 13.02 0.44
CA GLU A 640 -18.75 12.74 -0.30
C GLU A 640 -19.57 14.03 -0.52
N ALA A 641 -19.42 14.99 0.40
CA ALA A 641 -20.09 16.28 0.42
C ALA A 641 -19.06 17.41 0.68
N PRO A 642 -18.22 17.75 -0.32
CA PRO A 642 -17.09 18.67 -0.12
C PRO A 642 -17.51 20.08 0.26
N ILE A 643 -16.91 20.61 1.35
CA ILE A 643 -16.92 22.02 1.73
C ILE A 643 -15.47 22.50 1.90
N PRO A 644 -14.93 23.28 0.95
CA PRO A 644 -13.66 23.97 1.13
C PRO A 644 -13.73 25.06 2.21
N VAL A 645 -12.70 25.14 3.06
CA VAL A 645 -12.59 26.06 4.20
C VAL A 645 -11.24 26.79 4.15
N LEU A 646 -11.27 28.12 4.22
CA LEU A 646 -10.08 28.98 4.17
C LEU A 646 -9.48 29.17 5.57
N GLY A 647 -8.31 28.56 5.81
CA GLY A 647 -7.52 28.75 7.02
C GLY A 647 -6.29 29.65 6.81
N LYS A 648 -5.74 30.18 7.90
CA LYS A 648 -4.49 30.98 7.91
C LYS A 648 -3.45 30.46 8.90
N PHE A 649 -2.20 30.86 8.72
CA PHE A 649 -1.11 30.61 9.66
C PHE A 649 -0.32 31.89 9.98
N LYS A 650 0.62 31.84 10.94
CA LYS A 650 1.48 33.00 11.27
C LYS A 650 2.41 33.29 10.09
N GLU A 651 2.45 34.53 9.64
CA GLU A 651 3.33 34.99 8.55
C GLU A 651 4.82 34.69 8.81
N SER A 652 5.24 34.65 10.08
CA SER A 652 6.59 34.25 10.51
C SER A 652 7.01 32.82 10.10
N PHE A 653 6.09 31.95 9.68
CA PHE A 653 6.45 30.64 9.13
C PHE A 653 6.95 30.72 7.68
N LEU A 654 6.71 31.84 6.96
CA LEU A 654 7.23 32.06 5.60
C LEU A 654 8.76 32.29 5.58
N GLU A 655 9.41 32.36 6.75
CA GLU A 655 10.87 32.25 6.90
C GLU A 655 11.40 30.83 6.59
N LEU A 656 10.53 29.81 6.62
CA LEU A 656 10.87 28.43 6.31
C LEU A 656 10.85 28.17 4.79
N PRO A 657 11.57 27.14 4.29
CA PRO A 657 11.57 26.79 2.87
C PRO A 657 10.16 26.51 2.33
N LYS A 658 9.82 27.08 1.16
CA LYS A 658 8.52 26.88 0.50
C LYS A 658 8.17 25.40 0.36
N ASP A 659 9.13 24.57 -0.04
CA ASP A 659 8.93 23.12 -0.20
C ASP A 659 8.65 22.39 1.11
N LEU A 660 9.25 22.82 2.23
CA LEU A 660 8.98 22.27 3.56
C LEU A 660 7.54 22.58 4.00
N LEU A 661 7.12 23.85 3.89
CA LEU A 661 5.76 24.29 4.19
C LEU A 661 4.72 23.56 3.30
N THR A 662 4.99 23.51 2.00
CA THR A 662 4.11 22.89 1.01
C THR A 662 3.98 21.38 1.21
N MET A 663 5.08 20.69 1.51
CA MET A 663 5.09 19.26 1.82
C MET A 663 4.30 18.98 3.10
N VAL A 664 4.45 19.78 4.16
CA VAL A 664 3.65 19.63 5.40
C VAL A 664 2.15 19.76 5.12
N MET A 665 1.74 20.80 4.38
CA MET A 665 0.33 21.00 4.00
C MET A 665 -0.22 19.85 3.14
N GLN A 666 0.48 19.51 2.06
CA GLN A 666 -0.04 18.55 1.06
C GLN A 666 0.03 17.10 1.56
N LYS A 667 1.17 16.67 2.12
CA LYS A 667 1.41 15.26 2.45
C LYS A 667 0.70 14.81 3.73
N HIS A 668 0.80 15.62 4.80
CA HIS A 668 0.35 15.24 6.15
C HIS A 668 -1.04 15.74 6.52
N GLN A 669 -1.64 16.61 5.70
CA GLN A 669 -2.93 17.26 6.01
C GLN A 669 -3.89 17.39 4.81
N LYS A 670 -3.42 17.08 3.59
CA LYS A 670 -4.19 17.18 2.34
C LYS A 670 -4.72 18.60 2.03
N TYR A 671 -4.04 19.63 2.54
CA TYR A 671 -4.40 21.03 2.30
C TYR A 671 -3.85 21.54 0.97
N PHE A 672 -4.61 22.39 0.29
CA PHE A 672 -4.11 23.15 -0.85
C PHE A 672 -3.44 24.44 -0.37
N ALA A 673 -2.21 24.67 -0.83
CA ALA A 673 -1.47 25.91 -0.59
C ALA A 673 -2.03 27.07 -1.44
N ILE A 674 -1.90 28.31 -0.97
CA ILE A 674 -2.27 29.51 -1.74
C ILE A 674 -1.02 30.35 -2.04
N SER A 675 -0.87 30.82 -3.28
CA SER A 675 0.20 31.73 -3.68
C SER A 675 -0.31 33.03 -4.31
N ASP A 676 0.54 34.05 -4.30
CA ASP A 676 0.34 35.27 -5.11
C ASP A 676 0.69 35.03 -6.58
N ASP A 677 0.36 35.98 -7.46
CA ASP A 677 0.62 35.91 -8.90
C ASP A 677 2.11 35.94 -9.27
N THR A 678 3.03 36.10 -8.31
CA THR A 678 4.48 35.92 -8.48
C THR A 678 4.96 34.53 -8.07
N GLY A 679 4.06 33.65 -7.61
CA GLY A 679 4.34 32.30 -7.15
C GLY A 679 4.87 32.22 -5.72
N ARG A 680 4.83 33.31 -4.94
CA ARG A 680 5.21 33.31 -3.52
C ARG A 680 4.08 32.74 -2.66
N LEU A 681 4.44 31.99 -1.63
CA LEU A 681 3.48 31.39 -0.72
C LEU A 681 2.84 32.47 0.18
N LEU A 682 1.51 32.51 0.24
CA LEU A 682 0.77 33.38 1.14
C LEU A 682 0.50 32.66 2.49
N PRO A 683 0.21 33.38 3.58
CA PRO A 683 -0.02 32.78 4.91
C PRO A 683 -1.40 32.10 5.05
N TYR A 684 -1.91 31.50 3.97
CA TYR A 684 -3.25 30.92 3.85
C TYR A 684 -3.22 29.55 3.18
N PHE A 685 -4.22 28.73 3.49
CA PHE A 685 -4.41 27.39 2.95
C PHE A 685 -5.90 27.05 2.85
N ILE A 686 -6.22 26.02 2.07
CA ILE A 686 -7.59 25.51 1.92
C ILE A 686 -7.63 24.06 2.40
N ALA A 687 -8.42 23.81 3.44
CA ALA A 687 -8.86 22.47 3.82
C ALA A 687 -10.15 22.11 3.08
N VAL A 688 -10.45 20.82 2.91
CA VAL A 688 -11.75 20.37 2.41
C VAL A 688 -12.38 19.43 3.44
N ALA A 689 -13.48 19.88 4.03
CA ALA A 689 -14.27 19.14 5.00
C ALA A 689 -15.40 18.34 4.33
N ASN A 690 -15.97 17.39 5.07
CA ASN A 690 -17.04 16.51 4.58
C ASN A 690 -18.38 16.72 5.32
N GLY A 691 -19.37 17.29 4.65
CA GLY A 691 -20.76 17.34 5.13
C GLY A 691 -21.14 18.59 5.91
N ALA A 692 -22.12 18.44 6.80
CA ALA A 692 -22.56 19.51 7.69
C ALA A 692 -21.52 19.73 8.80
N ILE A 693 -21.06 20.98 8.94
CA ILE A 693 -20.02 21.41 9.87
C ILE A 693 -20.27 22.85 10.35
N ASP A 694 -19.65 23.25 11.47
CA ASP A 694 -19.43 24.68 11.78
C ASP A 694 -18.08 25.10 11.16
N GLU A 695 -18.14 25.92 10.11
CA GLU A 695 -16.95 26.40 9.40
C GLU A 695 -15.96 27.14 10.32
N THR A 696 -16.44 27.79 11.39
CA THR A 696 -15.62 28.51 12.37
C THR A 696 -14.88 27.56 13.31
N VAL A 697 -15.50 26.43 13.66
CA VAL A 697 -14.89 25.38 14.48
C VAL A 697 -13.84 24.64 13.65
N VAL A 698 -14.26 24.10 12.50
CA VAL A 698 -13.39 23.36 11.57
C VAL A 698 -12.17 24.19 11.18
N ARG A 699 -12.35 25.46 10.82
CA ARG A 699 -11.24 26.37 10.48
C ARG A 699 -10.22 26.46 11.62
N LYS A 700 -10.67 26.70 12.86
CA LYS A 700 -9.78 26.82 14.03
C LYS A 700 -9.00 25.53 14.31
N GLY A 701 -9.63 24.37 14.16
CA GLY A 701 -8.94 23.08 14.32
C GLY A 701 -7.84 22.90 13.27
N ASN A 702 -8.17 23.07 11.99
CA ASN A 702 -7.21 22.94 10.89
C ASN A 702 -6.05 23.96 11.02
N GLU A 703 -6.35 25.22 11.41
CA GLU A 703 -5.34 26.25 11.73
C GLU A 703 -4.43 25.84 12.90
N ALA A 704 -4.99 25.25 13.97
CA ALA A 704 -4.23 24.81 15.14
C ALA A 704 -3.29 23.64 14.84
N VAL A 705 -3.71 22.70 13.96
CA VAL A 705 -2.89 21.56 13.55
C VAL A 705 -1.80 21.99 12.57
N LEU A 706 -2.10 22.85 11.59
CA LEU A 706 -1.06 23.35 10.68
C LEU A 706 0.01 24.13 11.45
N ARG A 707 -0.40 24.99 12.40
CA ARG A 707 0.51 25.63 13.35
C ARG A 707 1.37 24.58 14.08
N ALA A 708 0.77 23.54 14.66
CA ALA A 708 1.52 22.52 15.38
C ALA A 708 2.59 21.83 14.51
N ARG A 709 2.25 21.44 13.27
CA ARG A 709 3.20 20.85 12.33
C ARG A 709 4.29 21.84 11.87
N TYR A 710 3.96 23.13 11.74
CA TYR A 710 4.93 24.18 11.40
C TYR A 710 5.86 24.57 12.56
N GLU A 711 5.44 24.52 13.83
CA GLU A 711 6.36 24.69 14.96
C GLU A 711 7.36 23.49 15.03
N ASP A 712 6.91 22.25 14.73
CA ASP A 712 7.79 21.06 14.63
C ASP A 712 8.80 21.20 13.46
N ALA A 713 8.32 21.58 12.27
CA ALA A 713 9.17 21.86 11.11
C ALA A 713 10.16 23.02 11.34
N LYS A 714 9.73 24.07 12.08
CA LYS A 714 10.60 25.18 12.50
C LYS A 714 11.68 24.69 13.46
N PHE A 715 11.35 23.89 14.46
CA PHE A 715 12.30 23.34 15.43
C PHE A 715 13.44 22.58 14.74
N PHE A 716 13.12 21.66 13.82
CA PHE A 716 14.14 20.93 13.06
C PHE A 716 14.98 21.85 12.16
N TYR A 717 14.36 22.80 11.46
CA TYR A 717 15.08 23.76 10.63
C TYR A 717 16.00 24.68 11.46
N GLU A 718 15.60 25.07 12.68
CA GLU A 718 16.43 25.80 13.64
C GLU A 718 17.58 24.95 14.20
N MET A 719 17.40 23.64 14.40
CA MET A 719 18.52 22.74 14.74
C MET A 719 19.56 22.67 13.61
N ASP A 720 19.10 22.63 12.35
CA ASP A 720 19.98 22.47 11.19
C ASP A 720 20.65 23.79 10.75
N THR A 721 20.00 24.93 10.95
CA THR A 721 20.56 26.26 10.64
C THR A 721 21.63 26.74 11.63
N ARG A 722 21.76 26.09 12.79
CA ARG A 722 22.88 26.29 13.73
C ARG A 722 24.21 25.73 13.20
N LYS A 723 24.24 25.03 12.05
CA LYS A 723 25.42 24.40 11.45
C LYS A 723 25.52 24.65 9.95
N LYS A 724 26.75 24.64 9.43
CA LYS A 724 27.03 24.73 8.00
C LYS A 724 26.85 23.37 7.32
N PHE A 725 26.32 23.37 6.09
CA PHE A 725 25.97 22.17 5.34
C PHE A 725 27.11 21.13 5.22
N PRO A 726 28.39 21.51 5.02
CA PRO A 726 29.51 20.56 5.01
C PRO A 726 29.74 19.82 6.34
N GLU A 727 29.32 20.35 7.49
CA GLU A 727 29.47 19.66 8.77
C GLU A 727 28.67 18.35 8.81
N PHE A 728 27.51 18.33 8.14
CA PHE A 728 26.62 17.18 8.09
C PHE A 728 27.22 16.01 7.32
N ARG A 729 28.17 16.26 6.40
CA ARG A 729 28.94 15.22 5.71
C ARG A 729 29.55 14.21 6.69
N SER A 730 30.12 14.71 7.79
CA SER A 730 30.75 13.87 8.83
C SER A 730 29.74 12.97 9.56
N LYS A 731 28.49 13.43 9.74
CA LYS A 731 27.43 12.68 10.41
C LYS A 731 26.92 11.49 9.58
N LEU A 732 27.13 11.45 8.27
CA LEU A 732 26.72 10.32 7.41
C LEU A 732 27.38 8.99 7.85
N LYS A 733 28.45 9.04 8.65
CA LYS A 733 29.05 7.88 9.34
C LYS A 733 28.12 7.23 10.37
N GLY A 734 27.12 7.94 10.90
CA GLY A 734 26.09 7.38 11.77
C GLY A 734 24.97 6.65 11.00
N ILE A 735 24.90 6.81 9.68
CA ILE A 735 23.84 6.19 8.85
C ILE A 735 24.44 4.97 8.15
N LEU A 736 24.07 3.77 8.59
CA LEU A 736 24.50 2.52 7.97
C LEU A 736 23.86 2.36 6.58
N PHE A 737 24.68 2.10 5.54
CA PHE A 737 24.20 1.74 4.21
C PHE A 737 23.96 0.23 4.12
N HIS A 738 24.99 -0.58 4.43
CA HIS A 738 24.91 -2.04 4.55
C HIS A 738 26.13 -2.58 5.30
N GLU A 739 25.98 -3.65 6.10
CA GLU A 739 27.06 -4.19 6.97
C GLU A 739 28.38 -4.45 6.24
N LYS A 740 28.33 -5.01 5.03
CA LYS A 740 29.51 -5.27 4.19
C LYS A 740 30.03 -4.05 3.42
N LEU A 741 29.23 -2.98 3.28
CA LEU A 741 29.52 -1.83 2.42
C LEU A 741 29.75 -0.53 3.19
N GLY A 742 29.66 -0.58 4.52
CA GLY A 742 29.83 0.56 5.41
C GLY A 742 28.61 1.48 5.49
N THR A 743 28.90 2.75 5.72
CA THR A 743 27.97 3.84 5.98
C THR A 743 27.60 4.60 4.71
N ILE A 744 26.65 5.53 4.81
CA ILE A 744 26.35 6.47 3.72
C ILE A 744 27.55 7.40 3.45
N LEU A 745 28.39 7.70 4.45
CA LEU A 745 29.65 8.42 4.20
C LEU A 745 30.58 7.60 3.29
N ASP A 746 30.78 6.32 3.61
CA ASP A 746 31.63 5.43 2.81
C ASP A 746 31.08 5.27 1.38
N LYS A 747 29.75 5.13 1.24
CA LYS A 747 29.06 5.12 -0.07
C LYS A 747 29.38 6.36 -0.90
N MET A 748 29.21 7.54 -0.29
CA MET A 748 29.42 8.81 -0.97
C MET A 748 30.91 9.11 -1.25
N THR A 749 31.83 8.57 -0.46
CA THR A 749 33.27 8.61 -0.75
C THR A 749 33.62 7.75 -1.97
N ARG A 750 33.00 6.57 -2.16
CA ARG A 750 33.18 5.78 -3.39
C ARG A 750 32.68 6.52 -4.62
N ILE A 751 31.50 7.12 -4.55
CA ILE A 751 30.95 7.97 -5.61
C ILE A 751 31.89 9.13 -5.94
N GLN A 752 32.42 9.84 -4.93
CA GLN A 752 33.39 10.93 -5.15
C GLN A 752 34.70 10.47 -5.83
N ASN A 753 35.11 9.22 -5.62
CA ASN A 753 36.27 8.63 -6.32
C ASN A 753 35.92 8.21 -7.77
N MET A 754 34.67 7.83 -8.05
CA MET A 754 34.20 7.42 -9.39
C MET A 754 33.96 8.60 -10.34
N VAL A 755 33.44 9.73 -9.85
CA VAL A 755 32.90 10.80 -10.72
C VAL A 755 33.90 11.30 -11.77
N THR A 756 35.19 11.45 -11.45
CA THR A 756 36.19 11.91 -12.44
C THR A 756 36.33 10.94 -13.62
N LYS A 757 36.39 9.63 -13.37
CA LYS A 757 36.48 8.61 -14.44
C LYS A 757 35.20 8.57 -15.28
N LEU A 758 34.04 8.66 -14.62
CA LEU A 758 32.74 8.69 -15.30
C LEU A 758 32.56 9.97 -16.14
N SER A 759 33.05 11.13 -15.69
CA SER A 759 33.04 12.37 -16.48
C SER A 759 33.80 12.24 -17.78
N SER A 760 34.98 11.62 -17.77
CA SER A 760 35.75 11.34 -18.99
C SER A 760 35.01 10.38 -19.93
N ALA A 761 34.38 9.33 -19.40
CA ALA A 761 33.58 8.39 -20.19
C ALA A 761 32.30 9.02 -20.79
N LEU A 762 31.73 10.02 -20.10
CA LEU A 762 30.52 10.76 -20.51
C LEU A 762 30.82 12.04 -21.29
N GLN A 763 32.09 12.32 -21.61
CA GLN A 763 32.56 13.49 -22.37
C GLN A 763 32.17 14.85 -21.75
N ILE A 764 32.22 14.94 -20.42
CA ILE A 764 31.93 16.16 -19.66
C ILE A 764 33.15 17.09 -19.63
N ASP A 765 32.90 18.40 -19.65
CA ASP A 765 33.91 19.47 -19.66
C ASP A 765 34.59 19.71 -18.30
N GLU A 766 35.74 20.40 -18.35
CA GLU A 766 36.63 20.61 -17.20
C GLU A 766 36.09 21.64 -16.18
N ASP A 767 35.27 22.60 -16.61
CA ASP A 767 34.61 23.55 -15.71
C ASP A 767 33.48 22.87 -14.93
N MET A 768 32.64 22.07 -15.61
CA MET A 768 31.62 21.25 -14.94
C MET A 768 32.22 20.14 -14.07
N LEU A 769 33.41 19.62 -14.37
CA LEU A 769 34.12 18.68 -13.49
C LEU A 769 34.46 19.31 -12.12
N GLN A 770 34.75 20.61 -12.06
CA GLN A 770 34.97 21.32 -10.78
C GLN A 770 33.67 21.43 -9.98
N VAL A 771 32.57 21.82 -10.63
CA VAL A 771 31.22 21.86 -10.03
C VAL A 771 30.82 20.49 -9.47
N LEU A 772 31.04 19.44 -10.26
CA LEU A 772 30.76 18.05 -9.92
C LEU A 772 31.60 17.54 -8.73
N GLN A 773 32.89 17.88 -8.66
CA GLN A 773 33.72 17.51 -7.51
C GLN A 773 33.25 18.17 -6.20
N VAL A 774 32.86 19.46 -6.24
CA VAL A 774 32.26 20.14 -5.07
C VAL A 774 30.93 19.48 -4.69
N ALA A 775 30.04 19.21 -5.65
CA ALA A 775 28.77 18.55 -5.41
C ALA A 775 28.95 17.12 -4.83
N ALA A 776 29.88 16.32 -5.38
CA ALA A 776 30.18 14.97 -4.88
C ALA A 776 30.70 14.96 -3.42
N SER A 777 31.49 15.97 -3.04
CA SER A 777 31.98 16.14 -1.66
C SER A 777 30.86 16.44 -0.65
N LEU A 778 29.74 17.00 -1.11
CA LEU A 778 28.57 17.38 -0.31
C LEU A 778 27.38 16.42 -0.48
N ALA A 779 27.42 15.52 -1.47
CA ALA A 779 26.31 14.65 -1.86
C ALA A 779 25.66 13.93 -0.67
N MET A 780 24.32 13.95 -0.64
CA MET A 780 23.47 13.32 0.37
C MET A 780 23.75 13.72 1.83
N SER A 781 24.50 14.80 2.09
CA SER A 781 24.77 15.29 3.46
C SER A 781 23.52 15.79 4.18
N ASP A 782 22.46 16.11 3.44
CA ASP A 782 21.16 16.46 3.99
C ASP A 782 20.47 15.27 4.67
N LEU A 783 20.78 14.01 4.34
CA LEU A 783 20.25 12.84 5.04
C LEU A 783 20.58 12.80 6.55
N ALA A 784 21.56 13.57 7.01
CA ALA A 784 21.90 13.71 8.44
C ALA A 784 21.40 15.02 9.08
N THR A 785 20.56 15.77 8.37
CA THR A 785 19.83 16.95 8.87
C THR A 785 18.54 16.52 9.58
N ALA A 786 18.15 17.24 10.61
CA ALA A 786 16.94 16.94 11.37
C ALA A 786 15.67 17.07 10.50
N VAL A 787 15.62 18.07 9.61
CA VAL A 787 14.49 18.24 8.66
C VAL A 787 14.32 17.03 7.76
N VAL A 788 15.39 16.47 7.17
CA VAL A 788 15.27 15.28 6.31
C VAL A 788 15.11 13.99 7.11
N THR A 789 15.54 13.95 8.37
CA THR A 789 15.30 12.81 9.27
C THR A 789 13.81 12.63 9.56
N GLU A 790 13.08 13.72 9.89
CA GLU A 790 11.61 13.68 10.05
C GLU A 790 10.89 13.62 8.67
N PHE A 791 11.35 14.42 7.70
CA PHE A 791 10.69 14.60 6.40
C PHE A 791 11.52 14.05 5.24
N THR A 792 11.78 12.74 5.24
CA THR A 792 12.63 12.02 4.26
C THR A 792 12.31 12.29 2.78
N SER A 793 11.07 12.64 2.45
CA SER A 793 10.66 13.05 1.09
C SER A 793 11.19 14.40 0.62
N LEU A 794 11.91 15.15 1.47
CA LEU A 794 12.62 16.38 1.13
C LEU A 794 14.13 16.19 0.91
N ALA A 795 14.62 14.94 0.89
CA ALA A 795 16.00 14.64 0.49
C ALA A 795 16.31 15.20 -0.92
N GLY A 796 17.53 15.69 -1.12
CA GLY A 796 17.96 16.45 -2.30
C GLY A 796 17.43 17.89 -2.32
N ILE A 797 16.13 18.10 -2.06
CA ILE A 797 15.51 19.44 -2.01
C ILE A 797 16.16 20.27 -0.89
N MET A 798 16.33 19.68 0.29
CA MET A 798 17.02 20.36 1.40
C MET A 798 18.53 20.48 1.17
N ALA A 799 19.18 19.55 0.46
CA ALA A 799 20.58 19.71 0.05
C ALA A 799 20.77 20.97 -0.80
N ARG A 800 19.91 21.18 -1.81
CA ARG A 800 19.90 22.40 -2.64
C ARG A 800 19.67 23.65 -1.79
N HIS A 801 18.64 23.64 -0.92
CA HIS A 801 18.32 24.79 -0.06
C HIS A 801 19.47 25.15 0.87
N TYR A 802 20.07 24.18 1.57
CA TYR A 802 21.18 24.42 2.49
C TYR A 802 22.47 24.83 1.77
N ALA A 803 22.72 24.32 0.56
CA ALA A 803 23.85 24.75 -0.27
C ALA A 803 23.71 26.23 -0.69
N ILE A 804 22.55 26.65 -1.20
CA ILE A 804 22.27 28.06 -1.56
C ILE A 804 22.39 28.96 -0.32
N ARG A 805 21.76 28.57 0.79
CA ARG A 805 21.83 29.29 2.09
C ARG A 805 23.26 29.54 2.57
N ASP A 806 24.15 28.59 2.33
CA ASP A 806 25.55 28.67 2.76
C ASP A 806 26.50 29.28 1.72
N GLY A 807 26.00 29.69 0.54
CA GLY A 807 26.73 30.46 -0.46
C GLY A 807 27.37 29.63 -1.57
N TYR A 808 26.94 28.39 -1.79
CA TYR A 808 27.41 27.58 -2.91
C TYR A 808 26.78 28.02 -4.25
N PRO A 809 27.47 27.83 -5.39
CA PRO A 809 26.91 28.11 -6.72
C PRO A 809 25.64 27.31 -7.00
N GLU A 810 24.72 27.89 -7.78
CA GLU A 810 23.44 27.29 -8.13
C GLU A 810 23.60 25.95 -8.85
N GLN A 811 24.64 25.79 -9.68
CA GLN A 811 24.96 24.53 -10.37
C GLN A 811 25.36 23.41 -9.40
N VAL A 812 26.06 23.74 -8.29
CA VAL A 812 26.39 22.77 -7.23
C VAL A 812 25.12 22.40 -6.47
N ALA A 813 24.28 23.39 -6.16
CA ALA A 813 23.05 23.19 -5.42
C ALA A 813 22.01 22.36 -6.21
N GLU A 814 21.90 22.56 -7.52
CA GLU A 814 21.00 21.76 -8.37
C GLU A 814 21.51 20.32 -8.52
N ALA A 815 22.82 20.12 -8.75
CA ALA A 815 23.41 18.77 -8.80
C ALA A 815 23.19 17.97 -7.49
N LEU A 816 23.15 18.65 -6.35
CA LEU A 816 22.82 18.08 -5.03
C LEU A 816 21.35 17.67 -4.86
N TYR A 817 20.43 18.29 -5.60
CA TYR A 817 19.04 17.82 -5.72
C TYR A 817 18.93 16.67 -6.73
N GLU A 818 19.55 16.84 -7.89
CA GLU A 818 19.43 15.96 -9.05
C GLU A 818 19.99 14.54 -8.84
N ILE A 819 20.99 14.34 -7.97
CA ILE A 819 21.47 12.99 -7.61
C ILE A 819 20.34 12.02 -7.21
N THR A 820 19.27 12.55 -6.58
CA THR A 820 18.11 11.78 -6.13
C THR A 820 17.17 11.37 -7.27
N LEU A 821 17.25 12.02 -8.43
CA LEU A 821 16.33 11.86 -9.56
C LEU A 821 16.80 10.78 -10.55
N PRO A 822 15.89 10.06 -11.23
CA PRO A 822 14.47 9.93 -10.93
C PRO A 822 14.25 9.09 -9.65
N ARG A 823 13.30 9.51 -8.81
CA ARG A 823 12.96 8.84 -7.54
C ARG A 823 11.99 7.66 -7.72
N PHE A 824 11.25 7.66 -8.83
CA PHE A 824 10.30 6.63 -9.28
C PHE A 824 10.19 6.65 -10.81
N SER A 825 9.53 5.65 -11.42
CA SER A 825 9.38 5.60 -12.88
C SER A 825 8.50 6.75 -13.38
N GLY A 826 8.95 7.50 -14.38
CA GLY A 826 8.23 8.68 -14.89
C GLY A 826 8.37 9.95 -14.03
N ASP A 827 9.20 9.93 -12.98
CA ASP A 827 9.65 11.15 -12.31
C ASP A 827 10.54 12.01 -13.23
N ILE A 828 10.73 13.28 -12.91
CA ILE A 828 11.63 14.16 -13.66
C ILE A 828 13.09 13.67 -13.59
N LEU A 829 13.84 13.94 -14.65
CA LEU A 829 15.25 13.55 -14.79
C LEU A 829 16.20 14.74 -14.65
N PRO A 830 17.41 14.55 -14.08
CA PRO A 830 18.48 15.55 -14.00
C PRO A 830 18.68 16.34 -15.30
N ALA A 831 18.62 17.66 -15.22
CA ALA A 831 18.88 18.59 -16.31
C ALA A 831 20.37 18.96 -16.42
N THR A 832 21.11 19.03 -15.31
CA THR A 832 22.55 19.36 -15.36
C THR A 832 23.43 18.13 -15.57
N ASP A 833 24.54 18.28 -16.29
CA ASP A 833 25.50 17.18 -16.48
C ASP A 833 26.13 16.71 -15.16
N ALA A 834 26.38 17.62 -14.20
CA ALA A 834 26.84 17.24 -12.87
C ALA A 834 25.81 16.36 -12.12
N GLY A 835 24.53 16.71 -12.19
CA GLY A 835 23.43 15.89 -11.64
C GLY A 835 23.28 14.54 -12.35
N ILE A 836 23.41 14.50 -13.68
CA ILE A 836 23.39 13.26 -14.47
C ILE A 836 24.54 12.33 -14.04
N VAL A 837 25.78 12.82 -13.93
CA VAL A 837 26.93 11.99 -13.54
C VAL A 837 26.78 11.48 -12.10
N LEU A 838 26.33 12.32 -11.15
CA LEU A 838 26.05 11.88 -9.78
C LEU A 838 24.94 10.83 -9.71
N ALA A 839 23.83 11.05 -10.42
CA ALA A 839 22.69 10.14 -10.45
C ALA A 839 23.04 8.78 -11.08
N ILE A 840 23.94 8.75 -12.07
CA ILE A 840 24.51 7.51 -12.63
C ILE A 840 25.44 6.85 -11.61
N ALA A 841 26.38 7.59 -11.02
CA ALA A 841 27.37 7.05 -10.08
C ALA A 841 26.74 6.40 -8.83
N ASP A 842 25.72 7.05 -8.24
CA ASP A 842 25.01 6.49 -7.08
C ASP A 842 24.31 5.17 -7.41
N ARG A 843 23.71 5.07 -8.61
CA ARG A 843 23.00 3.87 -9.06
C ARG A 843 23.97 2.74 -9.38
N LEU A 844 25.12 3.03 -10.01
CA LEU A 844 26.18 2.06 -10.27
C LEU A 844 26.77 1.48 -8.96
N ASP A 845 27.13 2.34 -8.00
CA ASP A 845 27.63 1.90 -6.68
C ASP A 845 26.61 1.02 -5.96
N SER A 846 25.33 1.46 -5.96
CA SER A 846 24.24 0.72 -5.33
C SER A 846 24.04 -0.66 -5.96
N LEU A 847 24.07 -0.76 -7.29
CA LEU A 847 23.89 -2.02 -8.02
C LEU A 847 25.04 -2.99 -7.75
N VAL A 848 26.29 -2.56 -8.00
CA VAL A 848 27.47 -3.44 -7.88
C VAL A 848 27.73 -3.83 -6.42
N GLY A 849 27.71 -2.85 -5.50
CA GLY A 849 27.94 -3.10 -4.08
C GLY A 849 26.91 -4.06 -3.46
N LEU A 850 25.61 -3.86 -3.74
CA LEU A 850 24.56 -4.70 -3.15
C LEU A 850 24.48 -6.10 -3.80
N PHE A 851 24.82 -6.26 -5.08
CA PHE A 851 24.97 -7.60 -5.67
C PHE A 851 26.16 -8.34 -5.06
N ALA A 852 27.35 -7.72 -4.97
CA ALA A 852 28.53 -8.32 -4.33
C ALA A 852 28.31 -8.61 -2.83
N ALA A 853 27.47 -7.82 -2.16
CA ALA A 853 27.04 -8.08 -0.79
C ALA A 853 26.13 -9.32 -0.65
N GLY A 854 25.54 -9.82 -1.73
CA GLY A 854 24.59 -10.93 -1.76
C GLY A 854 23.12 -10.51 -1.67
N CYS A 855 22.80 -9.23 -1.89
CA CYS A 855 21.46 -8.65 -1.71
C CYS A 855 20.61 -8.62 -2.99
N GLN A 856 20.92 -9.48 -3.97
CA GLN A 856 20.22 -9.56 -5.26
C GLN A 856 18.70 -9.84 -5.11
N PRO A 857 17.82 -9.21 -5.93
CA PRO A 857 16.37 -9.36 -5.76
C PRO A 857 15.84 -10.75 -6.10
N SER A 858 15.00 -11.29 -5.22
CA SER A 858 14.18 -12.48 -5.48
C SER A 858 12.88 -12.11 -6.19
N SER A 859 12.15 -13.09 -6.75
CA SER A 859 10.86 -12.85 -7.44
C SER A 859 9.94 -11.89 -6.67
N ASN A 860 9.65 -12.20 -5.41
CA ASN A 860 8.65 -11.49 -4.61
C ASN A 860 9.25 -10.48 -3.60
N ASN A 861 10.58 -10.34 -3.51
CA ASN A 861 11.21 -9.43 -2.54
C ASN A 861 12.46 -8.73 -3.12
N ASP A 862 12.46 -7.39 -3.03
CA ASP A 862 13.53 -6.47 -3.42
C ASP A 862 13.70 -5.39 -2.33
N PRO A 863 14.35 -5.71 -1.20
CA PRO A 863 14.32 -4.87 0.01
C PRO A 863 15.13 -3.57 -0.13
N PHE A 864 16.00 -3.47 -1.13
CA PHE A 864 16.78 -2.27 -1.44
C PHE A 864 16.25 -1.52 -2.68
N GLY A 865 15.20 -2.02 -3.34
CA GLY A 865 14.62 -1.41 -4.54
C GLY A 865 15.55 -1.42 -5.76
N LEU A 866 16.41 -2.42 -5.89
CA LEU A 866 17.40 -2.54 -6.98
C LEU A 866 16.74 -2.56 -8.36
N ARG A 867 15.51 -3.07 -8.50
CA ARG A 867 14.71 -2.97 -9.73
C ARG A 867 14.46 -1.52 -10.15
N ARG A 868 14.11 -0.66 -9.19
CA ARG A 868 13.84 0.77 -9.39
C ARG A 868 15.14 1.54 -9.66
N ILE A 869 16.21 1.21 -8.94
CA ILE A 869 17.56 1.78 -9.15
C ILE A 869 18.03 1.49 -10.57
N SER A 870 17.91 0.24 -11.03
CA SER A 870 18.28 -0.20 -12.38
C SER A 870 17.38 0.40 -13.47
N TYR A 871 16.06 0.45 -13.29
CA TYR A 871 15.16 1.11 -14.25
C TYR A 871 15.44 2.62 -14.35
N GLY A 872 15.74 3.28 -13.22
CA GLY A 872 16.15 4.69 -13.21
C GLY A 872 17.49 4.92 -13.92
N LEU A 873 18.45 4.00 -13.82
CA LEU A 873 19.71 4.06 -14.58
C LEU A 873 19.46 3.90 -16.09
N VAL A 874 18.60 2.97 -16.49
CA VAL A 874 18.16 2.81 -17.89
C VAL A 874 17.50 4.08 -18.41
N GLN A 875 16.54 4.64 -17.67
CA GLN A 875 15.83 5.86 -18.05
C GLN A 875 16.80 7.05 -18.18
N LEU A 876 17.75 7.22 -17.25
CA LEU A 876 18.81 8.23 -17.34
C LEU A 876 19.65 8.10 -18.62
N LEU A 877 20.19 6.91 -18.88
CA LEU A 877 21.09 6.70 -20.02
C LEU A 877 20.37 6.88 -21.37
N VAL A 878 19.12 6.43 -21.48
CA VAL A 878 18.33 6.51 -22.71
C VAL A 878 17.74 7.91 -22.93
N GLU A 879 17.02 8.46 -21.95
CA GLU A 879 16.25 9.71 -22.14
C GLU A 879 17.12 10.99 -22.00
N LYS A 880 18.39 10.86 -21.59
CA LYS A 880 19.41 11.93 -21.67
C LYS A 880 20.51 11.67 -22.71
N ASP A 881 20.30 10.66 -23.58
CA ASP A 881 21.20 10.27 -24.67
C ASP A 881 22.69 10.13 -24.24
N LYS A 882 22.93 9.47 -23.10
CA LYS A 882 24.27 9.25 -22.57
C LYS A 882 24.78 7.89 -23.01
N ASN A 883 25.60 7.89 -24.07
CA ASN A 883 26.17 6.70 -24.68
C ASN A 883 27.36 6.12 -23.88
N LEU A 884 27.08 5.69 -22.64
CA LEU A 884 28.04 5.08 -21.72
C LEU A 884 28.18 3.58 -21.98
N ASP A 885 29.41 3.07 -22.05
CA ASP A 885 29.67 1.62 -21.96
C ASP A 885 29.35 1.16 -20.53
N LEU A 886 28.25 0.43 -20.41
CA LEU A 886 27.73 -0.04 -19.14
C LEU A 886 28.64 -1.09 -18.50
N LYS A 887 29.36 -1.91 -19.27
CA LYS A 887 30.28 -2.91 -18.70
C LYS A 887 31.48 -2.19 -18.06
N GLN A 888 32.10 -1.26 -18.78
CA GLN A 888 33.20 -0.44 -18.24
C GLN A 888 32.73 0.37 -17.02
N ALA A 889 31.53 0.94 -17.06
CA ALA A 889 30.98 1.69 -15.93
C ALA A 889 30.72 0.83 -14.67
N LEU A 890 30.33 -0.44 -14.84
CA LEU A 890 30.19 -1.41 -13.75
C LEU A 890 31.55 -1.88 -13.22
N GLU A 891 32.56 -2.05 -14.08
CA GLU A 891 33.94 -2.34 -13.69
C GLU A 891 34.55 -1.18 -12.87
N LEU A 892 34.33 0.07 -13.27
CA LEU A 892 34.71 1.25 -12.48
C LEU A 892 34.00 1.35 -11.12
N ALA A 893 32.73 0.90 -11.04
CA ALA A 893 32.00 0.84 -9.78
C ALA A 893 32.44 -0.33 -8.89
N ALA A 894 33.01 -1.39 -9.48
CA ALA A 894 33.60 -2.52 -8.77
C ALA A 894 34.96 -2.16 -8.14
N GLU A 895 35.82 -1.44 -8.86
CA GLU A 895 37.16 -0.99 -8.38
C GLU A 895 37.13 -0.29 -7.01
N VAL A 896 36.04 0.43 -6.70
CA VAL A 896 35.93 1.24 -5.48
C VAL A 896 35.24 0.53 -4.31
N GLN A 897 34.69 -0.69 -4.49
CA GLN A 897 33.96 -1.37 -3.43
C GLN A 897 34.88 -1.80 -2.26
N PRO A 898 34.36 -1.82 -1.02
CA PRO A 898 35.13 -2.27 0.16
C PRO A 898 35.24 -3.80 0.28
N ILE A 899 34.68 -4.53 -0.69
CA ILE A 899 34.64 -5.99 -0.78
C ILE A 899 35.06 -6.41 -2.19
N GLN A 900 35.59 -7.62 -2.33
CA GLN A 900 35.88 -8.22 -3.63
C GLN A 900 34.58 -8.34 -4.45
N VAL A 901 34.66 -7.93 -5.71
CA VAL A 901 33.60 -8.08 -6.71
C VAL A 901 34.15 -8.99 -7.80
N ASP A 902 33.55 -10.16 -7.98
CA ASP A 902 33.98 -11.12 -9.01
C ASP A 902 33.39 -10.75 -10.37
N ALA A 903 34.06 -11.14 -11.46
CA ALA A 903 33.62 -10.84 -12.83
C ALA A 903 32.18 -11.34 -13.13
N SER A 904 31.79 -12.48 -12.55
CA SER A 904 30.41 -13.00 -12.62
C SER A 904 29.40 -12.05 -11.97
N THR A 905 29.77 -11.33 -10.91
CA THR A 905 28.88 -10.34 -10.27
C THR A 905 28.64 -9.15 -11.19
N ILE A 906 29.65 -8.75 -11.96
CA ILE A 906 29.53 -7.69 -12.97
C ILE A 906 28.62 -8.16 -14.12
N GLU A 907 28.74 -9.41 -14.55
CA GLU A 907 27.88 -10.03 -15.58
C GLU A 907 26.42 -10.20 -15.10
N ASP A 908 26.20 -10.60 -13.85
CA ASP A 908 24.86 -10.69 -13.22
C ASP A 908 24.18 -9.32 -13.12
N VAL A 909 24.92 -8.27 -12.71
CA VAL A 909 24.41 -6.90 -12.67
C VAL A 909 24.12 -6.40 -14.09
N LEU A 910 25.03 -6.62 -15.05
CA LEU A 910 24.84 -6.25 -16.45
C LEU A 910 23.57 -6.90 -17.02
N GLN A 911 23.39 -8.21 -16.85
CA GLN A 911 22.17 -8.92 -17.27
C GLN A 911 20.92 -8.39 -16.58
N PHE A 912 21.00 -8.04 -15.29
CA PHE A 912 19.89 -7.44 -14.54
C PHE A 912 19.48 -6.07 -15.11
N VAL A 913 20.44 -5.22 -15.49
CA VAL A 913 20.16 -3.95 -16.17
C VAL A 913 19.64 -4.15 -17.60
N THR A 914 20.20 -5.07 -18.37
CA THR A 914 19.70 -5.41 -19.72
C THR A 914 18.23 -5.84 -19.70
N ARG A 915 17.81 -6.62 -18.70
CA ARG A 915 16.39 -6.99 -18.52
C ARG A 915 15.48 -5.81 -18.15
N ARG A 916 16.00 -4.72 -17.58
CA ARG A 916 15.24 -3.47 -17.38
C ARG A 916 15.19 -2.61 -18.63
N LEU A 917 16.24 -2.65 -19.46
CA LEU A 917 16.24 -2.04 -20.79
C LEU A 917 15.27 -2.76 -21.76
N GLU A 918 15.20 -4.10 -21.70
CA GLU A 918 14.19 -4.87 -22.42
C GLU A 918 12.77 -4.43 -22.02
N GLN A 919 12.49 -4.40 -20.71
CA GLN A 919 11.20 -3.95 -20.18
C GLN A 919 10.86 -2.53 -20.62
N PHE A 920 11.77 -1.56 -20.42
CA PHE A 920 11.58 -0.16 -20.79
C PHE A 920 11.23 0.03 -22.28
N LEU A 921 11.89 -0.73 -23.18
CA LEU A 921 11.62 -0.63 -24.62
C LEU A 921 10.29 -1.30 -25.02
N VAL A 922 9.90 -2.39 -24.35
CA VAL A 922 8.58 -3.02 -24.54
C VAL A 922 7.46 -2.12 -24.00
N ASP A 923 7.65 -1.48 -22.84
CA ASP A 923 6.70 -0.54 -22.23
C ASP A 923 6.47 0.71 -23.11
N LYS A 924 7.47 1.10 -23.91
CA LYS A 924 7.37 2.16 -24.95
C LYS A 924 6.69 1.66 -26.25
N GLY A 925 6.22 0.41 -26.31
CA GLY A 925 5.45 -0.16 -27.42
C GLY A 925 6.27 -0.85 -28.51
N ILE A 926 7.53 -1.22 -28.26
CA ILE A 926 8.38 -1.95 -29.21
C ILE A 926 8.17 -3.47 -29.06
N SER A 927 8.01 -4.19 -30.18
CA SER A 927 7.90 -5.65 -30.22
C SER A 927 9.14 -6.34 -29.61
N SER A 928 8.91 -7.33 -28.74
CA SER A 928 9.96 -8.02 -27.97
C SER A 928 11.09 -8.62 -28.80
N GLU A 929 10.78 -9.01 -30.03
CA GLU A 929 11.65 -9.63 -31.03
C GLU A 929 12.69 -8.63 -31.55
N VAL A 930 12.23 -7.42 -31.90
CA VAL A 930 13.09 -6.28 -32.26
C VAL A 930 13.95 -5.84 -31.08
N VAL A 931 13.38 -5.77 -29.88
CA VAL A 931 14.13 -5.41 -28.67
C VAL A 931 15.25 -6.43 -28.42
N ARG A 932 14.96 -7.73 -28.46
CA ARG A 932 15.96 -8.80 -28.25
C ARG A 932 17.00 -8.86 -29.35
N SER A 933 16.62 -8.68 -30.62
CA SER A 933 17.54 -8.61 -31.75
C SER A 933 18.61 -7.54 -31.55
N ILE A 934 18.23 -6.33 -31.11
CA ILE A 934 19.17 -5.26 -30.77
C ILE A 934 19.96 -5.57 -29.49
N LEU A 935 19.30 -6.03 -28.42
CA LEU A 935 19.96 -6.22 -27.12
C LEU A 935 20.96 -7.38 -27.10
N ALA A 936 20.84 -8.36 -28.00
CA ALA A 936 21.85 -9.40 -28.18
C ALA A 936 23.25 -8.83 -28.48
N GLU A 937 23.30 -7.73 -29.26
CA GLU A 937 24.55 -7.14 -29.76
C GLU A 937 24.90 -5.78 -29.12
N ARG A 938 23.89 -5.01 -28.67
CA ARG A 938 24.05 -3.61 -28.22
C ARG A 938 23.71 -3.33 -26.76
N ALA A 939 23.39 -4.34 -25.94
CA ALA A 939 22.99 -4.12 -24.53
C ALA A 939 24.00 -3.31 -23.68
N ASN A 940 25.29 -3.35 -24.00
CA ASN A 940 26.33 -2.58 -23.30
C ASN A 940 26.25 -1.07 -23.54
N LEU A 941 25.48 -0.60 -24.54
CA LEU A 941 25.33 0.81 -24.89
C LEU A 941 23.83 1.20 -24.88
N PRO A 942 23.22 1.45 -23.71
CA PRO A 942 21.76 1.58 -23.58
C PRO A 942 21.11 2.63 -24.47
N SER A 943 21.72 3.82 -24.67
CA SER A 943 21.18 4.83 -25.60
C SER A 943 21.20 4.35 -27.05
N LEU A 944 22.35 3.85 -27.52
CA LEU A 944 22.48 3.33 -28.89
C LEU A 944 21.53 2.15 -29.14
N ALA A 945 21.36 1.25 -28.17
CA ALA A 945 20.38 0.17 -28.23
C ALA A 945 18.94 0.72 -28.33
N ALA A 946 18.56 1.68 -27.50
CA ALA A 946 17.23 2.29 -27.55
C ALA A 946 16.95 3.00 -28.89
N LYS A 947 17.91 3.77 -29.41
CA LYS A 947 17.84 4.38 -30.75
C LYS A 947 17.67 3.32 -31.84
N SER A 948 18.50 2.28 -31.81
CA SER A 948 18.48 1.17 -32.78
C SER A 948 17.14 0.43 -32.75
N ALA A 949 16.56 0.16 -31.56
CA ALA A 949 15.27 -0.51 -31.43
C ALA A 949 14.12 0.35 -31.97
N ASN A 950 14.08 1.65 -31.69
CA ASN A 950 13.06 2.57 -32.20
C ASN A 950 13.12 2.72 -33.73
N LYS A 951 14.34 2.85 -34.29
CA LYS A 951 14.55 2.91 -35.74
C LYS A 951 14.22 1.57 -36.41
N MET A 952 14.67 0.43 -35.88
CA MET A 952 14.35 -0.90 -36.42
C MET A 952 12.84 -1.17 -36.39
N ALA A 953 12.14 -0.81 -35.31
CA ALA A 953 10.68 -0.92 -35.23
C ALA A 953 9.96 -0.08 -36.29
N SER A 954 10.51 1.09 -36.64
CA SER A 954 10.01 1.93 -37.73
C SER A 954 10.29 1.31 -39.11
N LEU A 955 11.51 0.84 -39.34
CA LEU A 955 11.95 0.18 -40.58
C LEU A 955 11.21 -1.13 -40.87
N SER A 956 10.80 -1.86 -39.81
CA SER A 956 10.02 -3.11 -39.92
C SER A 956 8.68 -2.97 -40.63
N ARG A 957 8.16 -1.74 -40.74
CA ARG A 957 6.91 -1.41 -41.45
C ARG A 957 7.11 -1.10 -42.93
N GLY A 958 8.35 -1.07 -43.41
CA GLY A 958 8.73 -0.77 -44.80
C GLY A 958 9.16 -1.99 -45.60
N ASN A 959 9.21 -1.84 -46.93
CA ASN A 959 9.49 -2.94 -47.86
C ASN A 959 10.98 -3.34 -47.97
N LEU A 960 11.91 -2.53 -47.46
CA LEU A 960 13.35 -2.75 -47.61
C LEU A 960 13.91 -3.68 -46.52
N PHE A 961 13.54 -3.45 -45.26
CA PHE A 961 14.05 -4.21 -44.12
C PHE A 961 13.77 -5.71 -44.19
N PRO A 962 12.55 -6.20 -44.51
CA PRO A 962 12.30 -7.63 -44.64
C PRO A 962 13.18 -8.32 -45.69
N LYS A 963 13.48 -7.65 -46.81
CA LYS A 963 14.38 -8.18 -47.85
C LYS A 963 15.83 -8.31 -47.38
N VAL A 964 16.30 -7.36 -46.56
CA VAL A 964 17.65 -7.43 -45.96
C VAL A 964 17.72 -8.56 -44.94
N VAL A 965 16.69 -8.72 -44.09
CA VAL A 965 16.58 -9.85 -43.14
C VAL A 965 16.54 -11.19 -43.87
N GLU A 966 15.75 -11.31 -44.94
CA GLU A 966 15.66 -12.51 -45.79
C GLU A 966 17.02 -12.83 -46.44
N ALA A 967 17.72 -11.83 -46.98
CA ALA A 967 19.03 -12.01 -47.59
C ALA A 967 20.09 -12.54 -46.61
N TYR A 968 20.10 -12.09 -45.35
CA TYR A 968 20.99 -12.62 -44.30
C TYR A 968 20.56 -13.99 -43.74
N SER A 969 19.29 -14.38 -43.88
CA SER A 969 18.78 -15.66 -43.36
C SER A 969 19.51 -16.87 -43.98
N ARG A 970 19.67 -16.91 -45.31
CA ARG A 970 20.17 -18.08 -46.03
C ARG A 970 21.69 -18.32 -45.83
N PRO A 971 22.58 -17.31 -45.86
CA PRO A 971 23.99 -17.46 -45.44
C PRO A 971 24.10 -18.02 -44.03
N THR A 972 23.42 -17.38 -43.07
CA THR A 972 23.47 -17.74 -41.64
C THR A 972 22.99 -19.18 -41.40
N ARG A 973 21.85 -19.57 -41.98
CA ARG A 973 21.30 -20.94 -41.91
C ARG A 973 22.24 -22.00 -42.50
N ILE A 974 23.04 -21.66 -43.51
CA ILE A 974 23.97 -22.60 -44.18
C ILE A 974 25.25 -22.79 -43.37
N VAL A 975 25.79 -21.72 -42.77
CA VAL A 975 27.02 -21.74 -41.96
C VAL A 975 26.78 -22.29 -40.55
N ARG A 976 25.56 -22.13 -40.00
CA ARG A 976 25.19 -22.61 -38.66
C ARG A 976 25.48 -24.11 -38.49
N GLY A 977 26.36 -24.44 -37.55
CA GLY A 977 26.77 -25.82 -37.27
C GLY A 977 27.71 -26.43 -38.31
N LYS A 978 28.48 -25.60 -39.04
CA LYS A 978 29.62 -26.03 -39.86
C LYS A 978 30.92 -25.65 -39.16
N GLU A 979 31.88 -26.57 -39.15
CA GLU A 979 33.26 -26.27 -38.76
C GLU A 979 33.95 -25.54 -39.92
N VAL A 980 33.83 -24.22 -39.92
CA VAL A 980 34.62 -23.30 -40.74
C VAL A 980 35.72 -22.75 -39.83
N ASP A 981 36.97 -22.89 -40.25
CA ASP A 981 38.12 -22.35 -39.53
C ASP A 981 37.98 -20.82 -39.43
N PRO A 982 38.01 -20.23 -38.21
CA PRO A 982 37.84 -18.78 -38.04
C PRO A 982 38.97 -17.97 -38.69
N ASP A 983 40.19 -18.51 -38.75
CA ASP A 983 41.37 -17.81 -39.29
C ASP A 983 41.48 -17.96 -40.82
N MET A 984 40.56 -18.70 -41.47
CA MET A 984 40.53 -18.85 -42.92
C MET A 984 39.88 -17.65 -43.61
N GLU A 985 40.59 -17.07 -44.58
CA GLU A 985 40.11 -16.00 -45.48
C GLU A 985 39.58 -16.54 -46.82
N VAL A 986 38.94 -15.66 -47.61
CA VAL A 986 38.40 -15.98 -48.94
C VAL A 986 39.52 -15.99 -49.99
N ASP A 987 39.61 -17.08 -50.74
CA ASP A 987 40.57 -17.30 -51.83
C ASP A 987 39.92 -16.99 -53.18
N GLU A 988 40.22 -15.83 -53.77
CA GLU A 988 39.66 -15.42 -55.07
C GLU A 988 40.04 -16.38 -56.22
N ALA A 989 41.15 -17.11 -56.10
CA ALA A 989 41.58 -18.10 -57.09
C ALA A 989 40.80 -19.43 -56.99
N ALA A 990 39.91 -19.58 -56.00
CA ALA A 990 38.99 -20.70 -55.84
C ALA A 990 37.53 -20.36 -56.20
N PHE A 991 37.27 -19.22 -56.86
CA PHE A 991 35.96 -18.92 -57.47
C PHE A 991 35.85 -19.51 -58.88
N GLU A 992 34.79 -20.29 -59.13
CA GLU A 992 34.49 -20.84 -60.46
C GLU A 992 33.65 -19.84 -61.29
N THR A 993 32.59 -19.34 -60.67
CA THR A 993 31.48 -18.60 -61.29
C THR A 993 31.71 -17.09 -61.30
N ASN A 994 30.91 -16.34 -62.06
CA ASN A 994 30.95 -14.87 -62.04
C ASN A 994 30.14 -14.31 -60.86
N GLU A 995 29.14 -15.06 -60.43
CA GLU A 995 28.20 -14.78 -59.35
C GLU A 995 28.93 -14.81 -58.00
N GLU A 996 29.89 -15.72 -57.80
CA GLU A 996 30.85 -15.68 -56.69
C GLU A 996 31.67 -14.38 -56.65
N ARG A 997 32.22 -13.97 -57.80
CA ARG A 997 33.06 -12.76 -57.92
C ARG A 997 32.25 -11.48 -57.71
N ALA A 998 31.01 -11.46 -58.21
CA ALA A 998 30.06 -10.36 -58.01
C ALA A 998 29.65 -10.23 -56.54
N LEU A 999 29.31 -11.34 -55.86
CA LEU A 999 28.99 -11.34 -54.44
C LEU A 999 30.17 -10.89 -53.57
N TRP A 1000 31.39 -11.36 -53.87
CA TRP A 1000 32.61 -10.92 -53.16
C TRP A 1000 32.89 -9.43 -53.36
N SER A 1001 32.76 -8.93 -54.59
CA SER A 1001 32.92 -7.49 -54.89
C SER A 1001 31.88 -6.63 -54.15
N ALA A 1002 30.62 -7.06 -54.14
CA ALA A 1002 29.55 -6.41 -53.39
C ALA A 1002 29.85 -6.41 -51.87
N PHE A 1003 30.27 -7.54 -51.32
CA PHE A 1003 30.68 -7.68 -49.93
C PHE A 1003 31.83 -6.73 -49.54
N LEU A 1004 32.92 -6.69 -50.31
CA LEU A 1004 34.03 -5.76 -50.06
C LEU A 1004 33.59 -4.29 -50.12
N SER A 1005 32.59 -3.96 -50.95
CA SER A 1005 32.03 -2.61 -51.05
C SER A 1005 31.18 -2.19 -49.85
N VAL A 1006 30.70 -3.14 -49.02
CA VAL A 1006 29.90 -2.86 -47.80
C VAL A 1006 30.65 -3.13 -46.50
N LYS A 1007 31.59 -4.09 -46.45
CA LYS A 1007 32.36 -4.48 -45.25
C LYS A 1007 33.02 -3.28 -44.56
N ASN A 1008 33.61 -2.38 -45.34
CA ASN A 1008 34.30 -1.19 -44.82
C ASN A 1008 33.37 -0.03 -44.41
N LYS A 1009 32.05 -0.15 -44.65
CA LYS A 1009 31.03 0.84 -44.26
C LYS A 1009 30.24 0.39 -43.02
N ILE A 1010 30.12 -0.91 -42.80
CA ILE A 1010 29.38 -1.50 -41.67
C ILE A 1010 30.33 -1.64 -40.47
N HIS A 1011 29.93 -1.08 -39.31
CA HIS A 1011 30.71 -1.15 -38.07
C HIS A 1011 29.79 -1.20 -36.84
N PRO A 1012 30.22 -1.73 -35.67
CA PRO A 1012 29.37 -1.87 -34.48
C PRO A 1012 28.72 -0.58 -33.95
N GLY A 1013 29.23 0.59 -34.33
CA GLY A 1013 28.67 1.90 -33.96
C GLY A 1013 27.70 2.51 -34.99
N ILE A 1014 27.38 1.82 -36.09
CA ILE A 1014 26.55 2.38 -37.17
C ILE A 1014 25.08 2.54 -36.75
N GLU A 1015 24.40 3.54 -37.28
CA GLU A 1015 22.95 3.66 -37.13
C GLU A 1015 22.22 2.58 -37.98
N ILE A 1016 21.06 2.12 -37.53
CA ILE A 1016 20.42 0.91 -38.09
C ILE A 1016 19.75 1.14 -39.46
N ASP A 1017 19.35 2.38 -39.75
CA ASP A 1017 18.91 2.83 -41.07
C ASP A 1017 20.05 2.80 -42.08
N ASP A 1018 21.21 3.37 -41.75
CA ASP A 1018 22.43 3.26 -42.58
C ASP A 1018 22.83 1.80 -42.82
N PHE A 1019 22.80 0.95 -41.78
CA PHE A 1019 23.06 -0.49 -41.92
C PHE A 1019 22.13 -1.17 -42.93
N VAL A 1020 20.84 -0.83 -42.92
CA VAL A 1020 19.83 -1.44 -43.81
C VAL A 1020 19.98 -0.93 -45.24
N GLU A 1021 20.27 0.36 -45.45
CA GLU A 1021 20.53 0.92 -46.78
C GLU A 1021 21.85 0.41 -47.38
N ILE A 1022 22.90 0.27 -46.56
CA ILE A 1022 24.17 -0.31 -47.02
C ILE A 1022 23.99 -1.79 -47.33
N SER A 1023 23.34 -2.56 -46.45
CA SER A 1023 23.11 -3.99 -46.64
C SER A 1023 22.19 -4.32 -47.82
N SER A 1024 21.34 -3.38 -48.28
CA SER A 1024 20.49 -3.64 -49.45
C SER A 1024 21.30 -3.89 -50.74
N GLN A 1025 22.55 -3.43 -50.79
CA GLN A 1025 23.49 -3.70 -51.90
C GLN A 1025 23.86 -5.19 -52.02
N LEU A 1026 23.65 -6.01 -50.98
CA LEU A 1026 23.89 -7.45 -51.01
C LEU A 1026 22.69 -8.28 -51.51
N VAL A 1027 21.47 -7.72 -51.53
CA VAL A 1027 20.24 -8.51 -51.76
C VAL A 1027 20.24 -9.19 -53.13
N GLN A 1028 20.48 -8.44 -54.20
CA GLN A 1028 20.53 -8.99 -55.56
C GLN A 1028 21.74 -9.92 -55.78
N PRO A 1029 22.98 -9.57 -55.40
CA PRO A 1029 24.12 -10.49 -55.51
C PRO A 1029 23.94 -11.80 -54.73
N LEU A 1030 23.27 -11.78 -53.56
CA LEU A 1030 22.94 -12.99 -52.81
C LEU A 1030 21.88 -13.84 -53.52
N GLU A 1031 20.84 -13.22 -54.08
CA GLU A 1031 19.82 -13.91 -54.87
C GLU A 1031 20.43 -14.57 -56.13
N GLU A 1032 21.26 -13.84 -56.88
CA GLU A 1032 21.95 -14.34 -58.07
C GLU A 1032 22.93 -15.48 -57.73
N PHE A 1033 23.74 -15.33 -56.68
CA PHE A 1033 24.60 -16.39 -56.16
C PHE A 1033 23.78 -17.63 -55.78
N PHE A 1034 22.69 -17.47 -55.02
CA PHE A 1034 21.91 -18.60 -54.51
C PHE A 1034 21.01 -19.29 -55.55
N ASN A 1035 20.82 -18.69 -56.72
CA ASN A 1035 20.13 -19.28 -57.85
C ASN A 1035 21.08 -20.08 -58.79
N HIS A 1036 22.37 -19.74 -58.84
CA HIS A 1036 23.33 -20.34 -59.78
C HIS A 1036 24.47 -21.13 -59.13
N VAL A 1037 24.81 -20.86 -57.86
CA VAL A 1037 25.95 -21.44 -57.15
C VAL A 1037 25.51 -22.45 -56.09
N PHE A 1038 25.94 -23.71 -56.25
CA PHE A 1038 25.77 -24.72 -55.22
C PHE A 1038 26.91 -24.62 -54.19
N VAL A 1039 26.56 -24.45 -52.91
CA VAL A 1039 27.54 -24.27 -51.83
C VAL A 1039 28.20 -25.59 -51.42
N MET A 1040 27.42 -26.67 -51.34
CA MET A 1040 27.86 -27.96 -50.78
C MET A 1040 28.51 -28.89 -51.82
N VAL A 1041 29.42 -28.35 -52.63
CA VAL A 1041 30.15 -29.12 -53.65
C VAL A 1041 31.08 -30.18 -53.06
N GLU A 1042 31.43 -31.17 -53.87
CA GLU A 1042 32.32 -32.27 -53.47
C GLU A 1042 33.75 -31.78 -53.24
N GLU A 1043 34.27 -30.86 -54.09
CA GLU A 1043 35.61 -30.31 -53.93
C GLU A 1043 35.75 -29.48 -52.64
N GLU A 1044 36.62 -29.93 -51.75
CA GLU A 1044 36.75 -29.37 -50.41
C GLU A 1044 37.25 -27.93 -50.38
N ARG A 1045 38.19 -27.55 -51.27
CA ARG A 1045 38.71 -26.17 -51.36
C ARG A 1045 37.59 -25.18 -51.70
N ILE A 1046 36.84 -25.47 -52.75
CA ILE A 1046 35.75 -24.62 -53.26
C ILE A 1046 34.60 -24.58 -52.23
N ARG A 1047 34.24 -25.73 -51.64
CA ARG A 1047 33.23 -25.78 -50.56
C ARG A 1047 33.65 -24.94 -49.35
N LYS A 1048 34.90 -25.03 -48.89
CA LYS A 1048 35.40 -24.20 -47.78
C LYS A 1048 35.36 -22.72 -48.15
N ASN A 1049 35.85 -22.34 -49.34
CA ASN A 1049 35.84 -20.96 -49.81
C ASN A 1049 34.42 -20.35 -49.83
N ARG A 1050 33.43 -21.08 -50.36
CA ARG A 1050 32.02 -20.67 -50.36
C ARG A 1050 31.42 -20.56 -48.95
N LEU A 1051 31.82 -21.43 -48.01
CA LEU A 1051 31.39 -21.35 -46.61
C LEU A 1051 32.04 -20.18 -45.87
N VAL A 1052 33.30 -19.85 -46.15
CA VAL A 1052 34.00 -18.67 -45.60
C VAL A 1052 33.35 -17.37 -46.13
N LEU A 1053 33.06 -17.28 -47.42
CA LEU A 1053 32.33 -16.14 -48.01
C LEU A 1053 30.96 -15.92 -47.33
N LEU A 1054 30.21 -17.00 -47.09
CA LEU A 1054 28.91 -16.92 -46.41
C LEU A 1054 29.02 -16.64 -44.91
N ARG A 1055 30.11 -17.05 -44.24
CA ARG A 1055 30.42 -16.69 -42.85
C ARG A 1055 30.65 -15.19 -42.74
N ASP A 1056 31.56 -14.66 -43.56
CA ASP A 1056 31.92 -13.25 -43.60
C ASP A 1056 30.71 -12.34 -43.84
N ILE A 1057 29.76 -12.77 -44.67
CA ILE A 1057 28.48 -12.08 -44.88
C ILE A 1057 27.54 -12.23 -43.68
N ALA A 1058 27.37 -13.45 -43.14
CA ALA A 1058 26.51 -13.70 -41.97
C ALA A 1058 26.97 -12.97 -40.70
N ASP A 1059 28.24 -12.60 -40.62
CA ASP A 1059 28.84 -11.91 -39.47
C ASP A 1059 28.78 -10.37 -39.55
N LEU A 1060 28.37 -9.78 -40.69
CA LEU A 1060 28.16 -8.32 -40.83
C LEU A 1060 27.19 -7.68 -39.81
N PRO A 1061 26.11 -8.34 -39.34
CA PRO A 1061 25.20 -7.77 -38.35
C PRO A 1061 25.75 -7.76 -36.90
N ARG A 1062 26.89 -8.40 -36.62
CA ARG A 1062 27.47 -8.46 -35.26
C ARG A 1062 27.85 -7.07 -34.75
N GLY A 1063 27.60 -6.80 -33.47
CA GLY A 1063 27.67 -5.47 -32.85
C GLY A 1063 26.52 -4.53 -33.25
N ILE A 1064 25.56 -4.99 -34.08
CA ILE A 1064 24.46 -4.18 -34.59
C ILE A 1064 23.11 -4.79 -34.18
N ALA A 1065 22.83 -6.03 -34.63
CA ALA A 1065 21.59 -6.76 -34.33
C ALA A 1065 21.72 -8.26 -34.64
N ASP A 1066 21.28 -9.13 -33.73
CA ASP A 1066 21.03 -10.54 -34.04
C ASP A 1066 19.73 -10.64 -34.84
N LEU A 1067 19.84 -10.62 -36.16
CA LEU A 1067 18.69 -10.73 -37.07
C LEU A 1067 17.97 -12.09 -36.94
N SER A 1068 18.60 -13.11 -36.32
CA SER A 1068 18.01 -14.45 -36.21
C SER A 1068 16.90 -14.59 -35.17
N VAL A 1069 16.66 -13.53 -34.38
CA VAL A 1069 15.54 -13.41 -33.44
C VAL A 1069 14.27 -12.85 -34.11
N LEU A 1070 14.38 -12.34 -35.34
CA LEU A 1070 13.27 -11.65 -36.02
C LEU A 1070 12.31 -12.61 -36.75
N PRO A 1071 10.99 -12.30 -36.80
CA PRO A 1071 10.03 -13.09 -37.58
C PRO A 1071 10.39 -13.11 -39.07
N GLY A 1072 10.59 -14.31 -39.63
CA GLY A 1072 10.91 -14.54 -41.04
C GLY A 1072 12.36 -14.95 -41.34
N PHE A 1073 13.26 -14.89 -40.35
CA PHE A 1073 14.64 -15.40 -40.47
C PHE A 1073 14.73 -16.93 -40.41
#